data_AF-A0A6P8N760-F1
#
_entry.id   AF-A0A6P8N760-F1
#
_cell.length_a   1.000
_cell.length_b   1.000
_cell.length_c   1.000
_cell.angle_alpha   90.00
_cell.angle_beta   90.00
_cell.angle_gamma   90.00
#
_symmetry.space_group_name_H-M   'P 1'
#
loop_
_entity.id
_entity.type
_entity.pdbx_description
1 polymer ?
#
loop_
_entity_poly.entity_id
_entity_poly.type
_entity_poly.pdbx_seq_one_letter_code
_entity_poly.pdbx_strand_id
1 'polypeptide(L)'
;MHRSVIGRTRSAIIGLLLLLATWRNNDSCDGLQYQPVEVYANGDDCALILSGPGRTSVFDYTYNLLRGSFPATAGSQTCITYDAVNRAYIEARKRINVAQPKSKMWRPEDLATVGELLLDISSNLAQTYGLTFEEIEKSLPLIDTSKTLIRDVCPAFLSNVECRAGKYRRNDGLCTNLQNPTWGSTLSPFQRLMSPRFADGLTAPRISETGHDLPLSRVVSRTMHPDEGYHDHAGTVMVIAWGQFMDHDYTLTGTPLDPLNRNDPEECCHRPQHLKNPYCNEIHIPEDDYFYRLFGVKCMDFVRAFPAVRPGCRLGSRVPFNLLTGVLDGNTVYGISESFARKLRAGYGGLLRMNPVFSEYGLKDLLPLKLDIPDEGCTRPNRSMYCFEAGEIRVNEQLVLTCMHTLMAREHNRIAKTLIQINPHWDDETLYQEARRIVIALIQHITYNEFLPILLGKDVMEKFGLLLEKNVYWDGYDESVNPAVIDAFAAAAFRFGHSLLPTAVERWSKAHKFIASKRLSDLIRRPFDLYRAGVFDEYVMGLMNQVAQAMDDSITQEVTNHLFKKVGAKFGLDLVSFNMQRGREFGIPSYMEFRKFCGLPWADTFDELHGSMPNETIKRYSSIFDRPADVDLWSGGVSERPLPGSMLGPTFACIIATQFSYSRRGDRFWYELPNQPSSFTLDQLNEIRKVQLARVICDNTDLIDTIQLYPMVLPDHEINPRVPCRSGVLPSMDLSKWAEFPTANQAQYRLVEEHLLDVPREPTRPEKVRNQYDRQQVLRLFFESINGIASYLGFRK
;
A
#
# COMPACT_ATOMS: atom_id res chain seq x y z
N MET A 1 57.06 19.98 11.97
CA MET A 1 58.39 20.01 11.33
C MET A 1 58.42 18.95 10.22
N HIS A 2 59.05 19.10 9.05
CA HIS A 2 59.30 20.27 8.19
C HIS A 2 59.80 19.78 6.80
N ARG A 3 59.57 20.54 5.71
CA ARG A 3 59.99 20.33 4.27
C ARG A 3 59.07 19.43 3.44
N SER A 4 58.74 19.71 2.16
CA SER A 4 58.84 20.94 1.32
C SER A 4 57.98 20.75 0.04
N VAL A 5 57.25 21.66 -0.62
CA VAL A 5 57.09 23.15 -0.68
C VAL A 5 57.62 23.80 -1.99
N ILE A 6 56.74 24.57 -2.66
CA ILE A 6 56.89 25.50 -3.82
C ILE A 6 56.98 24.91 -5.25
N GLY A 7 56.15 25.49 -6.15
CA GLY A 7 56.25 25.33 -7.61
C GLY A 7 55.00 25.78 -8.40
N ARG A 8 54.70 27.09 -8.49
CA ARG A 8 53.64 27.62 -9.37
C ARG A 8 54.00 28.97 -10.01
N THR A 9 53.42 29.18 -11.21
CA THR A 9 53.15 30.43 -11.95
C THR A 9 54.25 31.20 -12.70
N ARG A 10 53.97 31.35 -14.01
CA ARG A 10 54.13 32.54 -14.90
C ARG A 10 55.56 33.00 -15.27
N SER A 11 55.91 32.84 -16.55
CA SER A 11 55.74 33.93 -17.55
C SER A 11 56.24 33.53 -18.95
N ALA A 12 55.34 33.54 -19.93
CA ALA A 12 55.66 33.60 -21.36
C ALA A 12 54.52 34.30 -22.13
N ILE A 13 54.17 35.51 -21.69
CA ILE A 13 53.25 36.40 -22.41
C ILE A 13 54.09 37.22 -23.40
N ILE A 14 54.53 36.58 -24.47
CA ILE A 14 55.09 37.20 -25.68
C ILE A 14 54.65 36.32 -26.85
N GLY A 15 53.67 36.78 -27.64
CA GLY A 15 53.07 35.96 -28.70
C GLY A 15 51.62 36.32 -29.04
N LEU A 16 50.93 37.07 -28.16
CA LEU A 16 49.79 37.90 -28.55
C LEU A 16 50.31 39.30 -28.92
N LEU A 17 49.68 39.94 -29.92
CA LEU A 17 49.95 41.30 -30.44
C LEU A 17 51.12 41.49 -31.42
N LEU A 18 51.13 40.70 -32.51
CA LEU A 18 51.50 41.15 -33.86
C LEU A 18 50.78 40.21 -34.85
N LEU A 19 49.49 40.39 -35.10
CA LEU A 19 48.89 41.35 -36.05
C LEU A 19 49.37 41.19 -37.51
N LEU A 20 48.49 40.56 -38.30
CA LEU A 20 48.06 40.95 -39.65
C LEU A 20 48.95 40.63 -40.87
N ALA A 21 48.22 40.33 -41.97
CA ALA A 21 48.64 40.21 -43.38
C ALA A 21 49.59 39.03 -43.70
N THR A 22 49.22 38.03 -44.50
CA THR A 22 48.56 38.15 -45.82
C THR A 22 47.75 36.92 -46.27
N TRP A 23 46.75 37.22 -47.09
CA TRP A 23 45.91 36.34 -47.92
C TRP A 23 46.69 35.67 -49.08
N ARG A 24 46.39 34.39 -49.42
CA ARG A 24 45.76 33.96 -50.71
C ARG A 24 45.82 32.43 -50.99
N ASN A 25 44.65 31.88 -51.37
CA ASN A 25 44.36 30.92 -52.47
C ASN A 25 45.10 29.54 -52.56
N ASN A 26 44.53 28.44 -53.09
CA ASN A 26 43.34 28.23 -53.95
C ASN A 26 42.69 26.82 -53.73
N ASP A 27 41.40 26.70 -54.09
CA ASP A 27 40.70 25.54 -54.74
C ASP A 27 40.60 24.12 -54.11
N SER A 28 39.57 23.30 -54.35
CA SER A 28 38.14 23.47 -54.77
C SER A 28 37.37 22.13 -54.69
N CYS A 29 36.03 22.16 -54.89
CA CYS A 29 35.09 21.06 -55.20
C CYS A 29 34.54 20.10 -54.09
N ASP A 30 33.34 20.47 -53.60
CA ASP A 30 32.07 19.71 -53.59
C ASP A 30 31.92 18.30 -52.96
N GLY A 31 30.84 18.15 -52.18
CA GLY A 31 29.92 17.01 -52.40
C GLY A 31 29.37 16.22 -51.21
N LEU A 32 28.71 16.85 -50.22
CA LEU A 32 27.46 16.39 -49.56
C LEU A 32 27.15 17.24 -48.30
N GLN A 33 25.96 17.83 -48.25
CA GLN A 33 25.54 18.71 -47.14
C GLN A 33 25.12 17.90 -45.90
N TYR A 34 25.98 17.89 -44.87
CA TYR A 34 25.53 17.79 -43.49
C TYR A 34 25.25 19.21 -43.00
N GLN A 35 24.00 19.54 -42.67
CA GLN A 35 23.73 20.79 -41.94
C GLN A 35 24.09 20.57 -40.46
N PRO A 36 25.03 21.34 -39.88
CA PRO A 36 25.18 21.39 -38.44
C PRO A 36 23.99 22.15 -37.88
N VAL A 37 23.26 21.54 -36.94
CA VAL A 37 22.20 22.22 -36.19
C VAL A 37 22.83 23.39 -35.44
N GLU A 38 22.29 24.59 -35.66
CA GLU A 38 22.86 25.82 -35.12
C GLU A 38 22.85 25.83 -33.58
N VAL A 39 23.85 26.51 -33.02
CA VAL A 39 24.00 26.72 -31.58
C VAL A 39 22.77 27.46 -31.06
N TYR A 40 22.10 26.89 -30.04
CA TYR A 40 20.87 27.40 -29.45
C TYR A 40 20.98 28.86 -28.97
N ALA A 41 20.55 29.80 -29.83
CA ALA A 41 20.44 31.23 -29.53
C ALA A 41 19.04 31.57 -28.97
N ASN A 42 18.64 30.88 -27.89
CA ASN A 42 17.65 31.30 -26.88
C ASN A 42 17.51 30.18 -25.84
N GLY A 43 17.68 30.51 -24.56
CA GLY A 43 17.67 29.52 -23.47
C GLY A 43 16.29 28.94 -23.12
N ASP A 44 15.20 29.51 -23.65
CA ASP A 44 13.83 29.22 -23.23
C ASP A 44 13.24 27.91 -23.81
N ASP A 45 13.78 27.40 -24.93
CA ASP A 45 13.26 26.20 -25.61
C ASP A 45 13.85 24.87 -25.10
N CYS A 46 14.86 24.91 -24.22
CA CYS A 46 15.48 23.71 -23.69
C CYS A 46 14.70 23.17 -22.48
N ALA A 47 14.27 21.91 -22.58
CA ALA A 47 13.57 21.20 -21.50
C ALA A 47 14.54 20.47 -20.56
N LEU A 48 15.67 19.99 -21.07
CA LEU A 48 16.72 19.34 -20.28
C LEU A 48 18.10 19.48 -20.97
N ILE A 49 19.12 19.87 -20.19
CA ILE A 49 20.52 19.91 -20.63
C ILE A 49 21.25 18.66 -20.11
N LEU A 50 21.88 17.93 -21.02
CA LEU A 50 22.73 16.76 -20.74
C LEU A 50 24.21 17.13 -20.88
N SER A 51 25.04 16.52 -20.04
CA SER A 51 26.49 16.75 -20.01
C SER A 51 27.21 15.81 -20.98
N GLY A 52 27.90 16.37 -21.97
CA GLY A 52 28.69 15.62 -22.95
C GLY A 52 28.16 15.74 -24.38
N PRO A 53 28.89 15.14 -25.34
CA PRO A 53 28.55 15.21 -26.75
C PRO A 53 27.22 14.49 -27.03
N GLY A 54 26.55 14.88 -28.12
CA GLY A 54 25.30 14.28 -28.54
C GLY A 54 25.43 12.78 -28.74
N ARG A 55 24.78 12.01 -27.86
CA ARG A 55 24.62 10.56 -27.99
C ARG A 55 23.33 10.33 -28.76
N THR A 56 23.44 9.86 -30.00
CA THR A 56 22.31 9.83 -30.94
C THR A 56 22.20 8.48 -31.63
N SER A 57 22.23 7.41 -30.84
CA SER A 57 21.94 6.06 -31.34
C SER A 57 21.43 5.11 -30.26
N VAL A 58 20.69 4.08 -30.70
CA VAL A 58 20.33 2.91 -29.89
C VAL A 58 21.58 2.16 -29.42
N PHE A 59 22.69 2.25 -30.16
CA PHE A 59 23.97 1.70 -29.76
C PHE A 59 24.52 2.42 -28.51
N ASP A 60 24.51 3.76 -28.48
CA ASP A 60 24.96 4.55 -27.33
C ASP A 60 24.12 4.25 -26.08
N TYR A 61 22.79 4.10 -26.25
CA TYR A 61 21.88 3.70 -25.18
C TYR A 61 22.24 2.33 -24.58
N THR A 62 22.32 1.28 -25.42
CA THR A 62 22.68 -0.07 -24.98
C THR A 62 24.08 -0.12 -24.37
N TYR A 63 25.04 0.63 -24.93
CA TYR A 63 26.40 0.73 -24.42
C TYR A 63 26.46 1.37 -23.02
N ASN A 64 25.76 2.49 -22.83
CA ASN A 64 25.70 3.20 -21.56
C ASN A 64 25.04 2.39 -20.44
N LEU A 65 24.02 1.58 -20.76
CA LEU A 65 23.40 0.65 -19.82
C LEU A 65 24.38 -0.44 -19.34
N LEU A 66 25.22 -0.97 -20.24
CA LEU A 66 26.10 -2.10 -19.95
C LEU A 66 27.45 -1.73 -19.30
N ARG A 67 28.01 -0.54 -19.60
CA ARG A 67 29.40 -0.20 -19.20
C ARG A 67 29.54 1.05 -18.35
N GLY A 68 28.47 1.82 -18.15
CA GLY A 68 28.57 3.17 -17.60
C GLY A 68 29.23 4.14 -18.58
N SER A 69 29.14 5.44 -18.30
CA SER A 69 29.63 6.46 -19.24
C SER A 69 31.10 6.82 -19.02
N PHE A 70 31.81 7.14 -20.10
CA PHE A 70 33.14 7.74 -20.03
C PHE A 70 33.07 9.20 -19.55
N PRO A 71 34.13 9.75 -18.93
CA PRO A 71 34.20 11.17 -18.62
C PRO A 71 34.06 12.01 -19.89
N ALA A 72 33.03 12.85 -19.95
CA ALA A 72 32.81 13.73 -21.08
C ALA A 72 33.98 14.71 -21.25
N THR A 73 34.44 14.89 -22.49
CA THR A 73 35.32 16.00 -22.85
C THR A 73 34.61 17.32 -22.57
N ALA A 74 35.22 18.18 -21.76
CA ALA A 74 34.61 19.42 -21.32
C ALA A 74 34.31 20.37 -22.49
N GLY A 75 33.04 20.68 -22.74
CA GLY A 75 32.62 21.75 -23.66
C GLY A 75 31.30 21.54 -24.39
N SER A 76 30.92 20.30 -24.71
CA SER A 76 29.67 20.01 -25.42
C SER A 76 28.51 19.72 -24.46
N GLN A 77 27.36 20.35 -24.71
CA GLN A 77 26.08 20.10 -24.05
C GLN A 77 25.06 19.64 -25.08
N THR A 78 24.19 18.70 -24.69
CA THR A 78 23.10 18.22 -25.54
C THR A 78 21.77 18.64 -24.95
N CYS A 79 20.90 19.27 -25.75
CA CYS A 79 19.59 19.74 -25.30
C CYS A 79 18.47 18.79 -25.77
N ILE A 80 17.62 18.35 -24.84
CA ILE A 80 16.27 17.88 -25.15
C ILE A 80 15.36 19.12 -25.14
N THR A 81 14.73 19.46 -26.25
CA THR A 81 13.84 20.62 -26.37
C THR A 81 12.40 20.27 -25.99
N TYR A 82 11.57 21.27 -25.65
CA TYR A 82 10.13 21.03 -25.45
C TYR A 82 9.45 20.49 -26.72
N ASP A 83 9.91 20.89 -27.91
CA ASP A 83 9.48 20.31 -29.19
C ASP A 83 9.82 18.81 -29.31
N ALA A 84 11.00 18.37 -28.88
CA ALA A 84 11.36 16.95 -28.87
C ALA A 84 10.44 16.13 -27.95
N VAL A 85 10.09 16.67 -26.77
CA VAL A 85 9.12 16.05 -25.85
C VAL A 85 7.72 16.01 -26.48
N ASN A 86 7.29 17.08 -27.16
CA ASN A 86 6.01 17.13 -27.87
C ASN A 86 5.95 16.14 -29.04
N ARG A 87 7.05 15.96 -29.80
CA ARG A 87 7.16 14.95 -30.86
C ARG A 87 7.07 13.53 -30.29
N ALA A 88 7.76 13.24 -29.18
CA ALA A 88 7.64 11.96 -28.49
C ALA A 88 6.20 11.71 -27.99
N TYR A 89 5.51 12.73 -27.45
CA TYR A 89 4.10 12.66 -27.06
C TYR A 89 3.18 12.34 -28.25
N ILE A 90 3.33 13.04 -29.38
CA ILE A 90 2.52 12.81 -30.59
C ILE A 90 2.74 11.39 -31.12
N GLU A 91 3.97 10.89 -31.08
CA GLU A 91 4.32 9.53 -31.49
C GLU A 91 3.71 8.47 -30.56
N ALA A 92 3.80 8.65 -29.23
CA ALA A 92 3.19 7.77 -28.24
C ALA A 92 1.64 7.71 -28.40
N ARG A 93 0.99 8.85 -28.66
CA ARG A 93 -0.47 8.92 -28.85
C ARG A 93 -1.00 8.19 -30.10
N LYS A 94 -0.14 7.80 -31.06
CA LYS A 94 -0.54 6.95 -32.20
C LYS A 94 -0.85 5.52 -31.80
N ARG A 95 -0.28 5.04 -30.69
CA ARG A 95 -0.37 3.64 -30.21
C ARG A 95 -1.06 3.50 -28.85
N ILE A 96 -0.97 4.50 -27.97
CA ILE A 96 -1.58 4.48 -26.64
C ILE A 96 -2.83 5.34 -26.62
N ASN A 97 -3.99 4.71 -26.35
CA ASN A 97 -5.26 5.40 -26.21
C ASN A 97 -5.51 5.83 -24.76
N VAL A 98 -5.17 7.08 -24.45
CA VAL A 98 -5.34 7.67 -23.12
C VAL A 98 -6.83 7.82 -22.78
N ALA A 99 -7.24 7.24 -21.65
CA ALA A 99 -8.59 7.34 -21.12
C ALA A 99 -8.94 8.79 -20.73
N GLN A 100 -10.18 9.18 -21.01
CA GLN A 100 -10.76 10.46 -20.63
C GLN A 100 -11.96 10.18 -19.71
N PRO A 101 -11.75 10.06 -18.38
CA PRO A 101 -12.81 9.66 -17.47
C PRO A 101 -13.93 10.69 -17.44
N LYS A 102 -15.18 10.22 -17.60
CA LYS A 102 -16.39 11.08 -17.57
C LYS A 102 -16.73 11.61 -16.19
N SER A 103 -16.06 11.12 -15.15
CA SER A 103 -16.28 11.47 -13.74
C SER A 103 -15.00 12.07 -13.15
N LYS A 104 -15.12 12.79 -12.03
CA LYS A 104 -13.95 13.29 -11.29
C LYS A 104 -13.12 12.18 -10.62
N MET A 105 -13.69 10.98 -10.46
CA MET A 105 -12.98 9.80 -9.95
C MET A 105 -12.29 9.07 -11.11
N TRP A 106 -10.99 8.83 -10.95
CA TRP A 106 -10.17 8.02 -11.84
C TRP A 106 -10.21 6.57 -11.38
N ARG A 107 -10.46 5.63 -12.31
CA ARG A 107 -10.26 4.21 -12.04
C ARG A 107 -8.78 3.85 -12.22
N PRO A 108 -8.25 2.80 -11.57
CA PRO A 108 -6.86 2.36 -11.76
C PRO A 108 -6.52 2.13 -13.24
N GLU A 109 -7.44 1.53 -13.99
CA GLU A 109 -7.26 1.23 -15.41
C GLU A 109 -7.25 2.50 -16.28
N ASP A 110 -8.02 3.54 -15.92
CA ASP A 110 -8.01 4.82 -16.63
C ASP A 110 -6.66 5.54 -16.41
N LEU A 111 -6.19 5.57 -15.16
CA LEU A 111 -4.92 6.20 -14.79
C LEU A 111 -3.72 5.47 -15.42
N ALA A 112 -3.78 4.14 -15.53
CA ALA A 112 -2.76 3.33 -16.16
C ALA A 112 -2.46 3.77 -17.60
N THR A 113 -3.48 4.14 -18.39
CA THR A 113 -3.27 4.62 -19.78
C THR A 113 -2.46 5.93 -19.87
N VAL A 114 -2.52 6.78 -18.84
CA VAL A 114 -1.67 7.97 -18.73
C VAL A 114 -0.25 7.56 -18.34
N GLY A 115 -0.10 6.63 -17.39
CA GLY A 115 1.20 6.09 -17.00
C GLY A 115 1.93 5.38 -18.14
N GLU A 116 1.21 4.62 -18.97
CA GLU A 116 1.71 4.01 -20.22
C GLU A 116 2.29 5.07 -21.16
N LEU A 117 1.52 6.14 -21.39
CA LEU A 117 1.93 7.23 -22.27
C LEU A 117 3.23 7.89 -21.78
N LEU A 118 3.32 8.19 -20.49
CA LEU A 118 4.52 8.81 -19.90
C LEU A 118 5.74 7.89 -19.97
N LEU A 119 5.54 6.58 -19.79
CA LEU A 119 6.61 5.57 -19.90
C LEU A 119 7.10 5.42 -21.34
N ASP A 120 6.19 5.44 -22.33
CA ASP A 120 6.53 5.37 -23.75
C ASP A 120 7.29 6.63 -24.22
N ILE A 121 6.84 7.83 -23.80
CA ILE A 121 7.56 9.10 -24.04
C ILE A 121 8.97 9.04 -23.42
N SER A 122 9.08 8.56 -22.17
CA SER A 122 10.37 8.42 -21.48
C SER A 122 11.29 7.45 -22.22
N SER A 123 10.74 6.34 -22.74
CA SER A 123 11.48 5.34 -23.51
C SER A 123 11.97 5.89 -24.84
N ASN A 124 11.12 6.66 -25.55
CA ASN A 124 11.47 7.28 -26.83
C ASN A 124 12.61 8.30 -26.66
N LEU A 125 12.54 9.16 -25.64
CA LEU A 125 13.60 10.11 -25.31
C LEU A 125 14.89 9.41 -24.88
N ALA A 126 14.80 8.38 -24.03
CA ALA A 126 15.95 7.61 -23.58
C ALA A 126 16.75 6.99 -24.73
N GLN A 127 16.05 6.36 -25.67
CA GLN A 127 16.66 5.72 -26.84
C GLN A 127 17.18 6.74 -27.87
N THR A 128 16.48 7.85 -28.07
CA THR A 128 16.85 8.90 -29.05
C THR A 128 18.09 9.68 -28.62
N TYR A 129 18.23 9.94 -27.31
CA TYR A 129 19.33 10.74 -26.73
C TYR A 129 20.39 9.89 -26.01
N GLY A 130 20.38 8.56 -26.19
CA GLY A 130 21.40 7.66 -25.63
C GLY A 130 21.55 7.77 -24.11
N LEU A 131 20.44 7.98 -23.38
CA LEU A 131 20.47 8.32 -21.95
C LEU A 131 21.01 7.17 -21.11
N THR A 132 21.88 7.51 -20.16
CA THR A 132 22.30 6.59 -19.10
C THR A 132 21.15 6.33 -18.11
N PHE A 133 21.27 5.24 -17.36
CA PHE A 133 20.42 4.95 -16.21
C PHE A 133 20.28 6.13 -15.24
N GLU A 134 21.37 6.85 -14.96
CA GLU A 134 21.34 8.00 -14.06
C GLU A 134 20.57 9.20 -14.64
N GLU A 135 20.69 9.46 -15.95
CA GLU A 135 19.93 10.52 -16.62
C GLU A 135 18.43 10.19 -16.72
N ILE A 136 18.06 8.90 -16.87
CA ILE A 136 16.66 8.46 -16.85
C ILE A 136 16.03 8.70 -15.47
N GLU A 137 16.75 8.40 -14.40
CA GLU A 137 16.20 8.48 -13.03
C GLU A 137 16.33 9.84 -12.37
N LYS A 138 17.37 10.63 -12.69
CA LYS A 138 17.61 11.94 -12.07
C LYS A 138 17.31 13.12 -12.99
N SER A 139 17.44 12.97 -14.31
CA SER A 139 17.38 14.11 -15.24
C SER A 139 16.03 14.21 -15.97
N LEU A 140 15.47 13.12 -16.50
CA LEU A 140 14.12 13.12 -17.10
C LEU A 140 13.01 13.68 -16.17
N PRO A 141 12.99 13.43 -14.85
CA PRO A 141 11.95 13.97 -13.98
C PRO A 141 12.00 15.49 -13.76
N LEU A 142 13.09 16.15 -14.19
CA LEU A 142 13.27 17.61 -14.11
C LEU A 142 12.62 18.37 -15.26
N ILE A 143 12.21 17.66 -16.33
CA ILE A 143 11.50 18.27 -17.47
C ILE A 143 10.17 18.86 -16.99
N ASP A 144 9.98 20.15 -17.22
CA ASP A 144 8.72 20.86 -16.95
C ASP A 144 7.65 20.51 -18.00
N THR A 145 6.96 19.40 -17.76
CA THR A 145 5.88 18.89 -18.60
C THR A 145 4.69 19.84 -18.71
N SER A 146 4.54 20.85 -17.83
CA SER A 146 3.46 21.85 -17.92
C SER A 146 3.57 22.75 -19.15
N LYS A 147 4.76 22.82 -19.76
CA LYS A 147 5.07 23.50 -21.03
C LYS A 147 4.92 22.61 -22.26
N THR A 148 4.43 21.38 -22.10
CA THR A 148 4.29 20.38 -23.17
C THR A 148 2.84 19.93 -23.33
N LEU A 149 2.56 19.21 -24.42
CA LEU A 149 1.26 18.57 -24.68
C LEU A 149 0.86 17.53 -23.61
N ILE A 150 1.80 17.09 -22.76
CA ILE A 150 1.51 16.19 -21.62
C ILE A 150 0.53 16.83 -20.63
N ARG A 151 0.55 18.17 -20.49
CA ARG A 151 -0.35 18.90 -19.58
C ARG A 151 -1.82 18.56 -19.82
N ASP A 152 -2.22 18.39 -21.08
CA ASP A 152 -3.61 18.22 -21.48
C ASP A 152 -4.19 16.83 -21.14
N VAL A 153 -3.32 15.88 -20.77
CA VAL A 153 -3.71 14.54 -20.25
C VAL A 153 -3.39 14.37 -18.76
N CYS A 154 -2.81 15.38 -18.10
CA CYS A 154 -2.34 15.24 -16.74
C CYS A 154 -3.50 15.34 -15.71
N PRO A 155 -3.73 14.33 -14.85
CA PRO A 155 -4.85 14.35 -13.91
C PRO A 155 -4.77 15.53 -12.94
N ALA A 156 -5.87 16.29 -12.82
CA ALA A 156 -5.91 17.51 -12.00
C ALA A 156 -5.55 17.28 -10.52
N PHE A 157 -5.86 16.10 -9.97
CA PHE A 157 -5.52 15.73 -8.58
C PHE A 157 -4.01 15.47 -8.35
N LEU A 158 -3.19 15.45 -9.42
CA LEU A 158 -1.73 15.30 -9.37
C LEU A 158 -0.98 16.60 -9.73
N SER A 159 -1.68 17.67 -10.08
CA SER A 159 -1.09 18.92 -10.58
C SER A 159 -1.61 20.18 -9.87
N ASN A 160 -2.92 20.25 -9.54
CA ASN A 160 -3.58 21.45 -9.03
C ASN A 160 -4.45 21.13 -7.80
N VAL A 161 -3.83 20.85 -6.65
CA VAL A 161 -4.54 20.58 -5.38
C VAL A 161 -4.23 21.69 -4.38
N GLU A 162 -5.27 22.41 -3.95
CA GLU A 162 -5.18 23.35 -2.82
C GLU A 162 -5.56 22.64 -1.52
N CYS A 163 -4.70 22.75 -0.51
CA CYS A 163 -4.94 22.17 0.81
C CYS A 163 -5.27 23.23 1.86
N ARG A 164 -6.17 22.87 2.78
CA ARG A 164 -6.47 23.67 3.98
C ARG A 164 -6.34 22.77 5.20
N ALA A 165 -5.74 23.30 6.27
CA ALA A 165 -5.66 22.60 7.54
C ALA A 165 -7.07 22.40 8.12
N GLY A 166 -7.34 21.21 8.67
CA GLY A 166 -8.65 20.82 9.16
C GLY A 166 -8.57 19.61 10.09
N LYS A 167 -9.59 19.45 10.94
CA LYS A 167 -9.65 18.47 12.05
C LYS A 167 -9.65 17.01 11.59
N TYR A 168 -10.26 16.72 10.44
CA TYR A 168 -10.47 15.35 9.97
C TYR A 168 -9.65 15.02 8.72
N ARG A 169 -9.23 13.76 8.62
CA ARG A 169 -8.50 13.18 7.49
C ARG A 169 -9.45 13.00 6.30
N ARG A 170 -9.02 13.34 5.09
CA ARG A 170 -9.71 12.90 3.87
C ARG A 170 -9.59 11.38 3.71
N ASN A 171 -10.56 10.72 3.09
CA ASN A 171 -10.48 9.28 2.80
C ASN A 171 -9.43 8.96 1.72
N ASP A 172 -9.18 9.88 0.79
CA ASP A 172 -8.24 9.70 -0.32
C ASP A 172 -6.77 10.01 0.05
N GLY A 173 -6.50 10.33 1.32
CA GLY A 173 -5.17 10.68 1.84
C GLY A 173 -4.57 12.00 1.31
N LEU A 174 -5.27 12.71 0.40
CA LEU A 174 -4.83 14.03 -0.05
C LEU A 174 -4.75 15.01 1.12
N CYS A 175 -3.83 15.97 1.02
CA CYS A 175 -3.58 16.97 2.06
C CYS A 175 -3.18 16.38 3.43
N THR A 176 -2.60 15.17 3.46
CA THR A 176 -1.85 14.66 4.61
C THR A 176 -0.60 15.52 4.84
N ASN A 177 0.11 15.87 3.76
CA ASN A 177 1.07 16.97 3.75
C ASN A 177 0.43 18.21 3.08
N LEU A 178 0.67 19.41 3.63
CA LEU A 178 0.08 20.66 3.11
C LEU A 178 0.91 21.30 1.98
N GLN A 179 2.23 21.11 1.98
CA GLN A 179 3.13 21.64 0.94
C GLN A 179 3.19 20.71 -0.28
N ASN A 180 3.03 19.41 -0.07
CA ASN A 180 3.02 18.37 -1.09
C ASN A 180 1.70 17.59 -1.02
N PRO A 181 0.58 18.13 -1.57
CA PRO A 181 -0.78 17.59 -1.37
C PRO A 181 -0.99 16.10 -1.68
N THR A 182 -0.18 15.52 -2.57
CA THR A 182 -0.25 14.11 -3.00
C THR A 182 0.56 13.15 -2.13
N TRP A 183 1.40 13.66 -1.24
CA TRP A 183 2.14 12.83 -0.29
C TRP A 183 1.18 12.23 0.74
N GLY A 184 1.09 10.90 0.73
CA GLY A 184 0.12 10.14 1.52
C GLY A 184 -1.20 9.81 0.80
N SER A 185 -1.44 10.27 -0.43
CA SER A 185 -2.70 10.00 -1.14
C SER A 185 -2.77 8.61 -1.77
N THR A 186 -3.99 8.12 -2.00
CA THR A 186 -4.22 7.01 -2.95
C THR A 186 -3.85 7.43 -4.39
N LEU A 187 -3.71 6.43 -5.27
CA LEU A 187 -3.33 6.57 -6.67
C LEU A 187 -1.96 7.26 -6.88
N SER A 188 -1.11 7.24 -5.86
CA SER A 188 0.24 7.80 -5.87
C SER A 188 1.29 6.72 -6.19
N PRO A 189 2.41 7.08 -6.87
CA PRO A 189 3.52 6.16 -7.09
C PRO A 189 4.12 5.70 -5.75
N PHE A 190 4.55 4.44 -5.66
CA PHE A 190 5.37 4.01 -4.53
C PHE A 190 6.67 4.83 -4.46
N GLN A 191 7.04 5.25 -3.25
CA GLN A 191 8.32 5.91 -3.01
C GLN A 191 9.45 4.91 -3.19
N ARG A 192 10.58 5.33 -3.78
CA ARG A 192 11.78 4.49 -3.88
C ARG A 192 12.85 4.99 -2.91
N LEU A 193 13.45 4.07 -2.14
CA LEU A 193 14.62 4.38 -1.30
C LEU A 193 15.92 4.49 -2.12
N MET A 194 15.95 3.87 -3.29
CA MET A 194 17.07 3.83 -4.22
C MET A 194 16.56 3.65 -5.65
N SER A 195 17.38 4.03 -6.65
CA SER A 195 17.00 3.92 -8.06
C SER A 195 16.73 2.46 -8.47
N PRO A 196 15.69 2.18 -9.27
CA PRO A 196 15.25 0.83 -9.60
C PRO A 196 16.23 0.09 -10.51
N ARG A 197 16.26 -1.24 -10.47
CA ARG A 197 17.10 -2.08 -11.33
C ARG A 197 16.24 -2.82 -12.36
N PHE A 198 15.93 -2.13 -13.46
CA PHE A 198 15.38 -2.72 -14.68
C PHE A 198 16.50 -3.12 -15.64
N ALA A 199 16.32 -4.20 -16.41
CA ALA A 199 17.34 -4.69 -17.35
C ALA A 199 17.62 -3.71 -18.52
N ASP A 200 16.63 -2.91 -18.90
CA ASP A 200 16.72 -1.81 -19.87
C ASP A 200 16.82 -0.42 -19.21
N GLY A 201 16.92 -0.36 -17.88
CA GLY A 201 16.87 0.89 -17.11
C GLY A 201 15.51 1.60 -17.09
N LEU A 202 14.44 1.03 -17.68
CA LEU A 202 13.13 1.68 -17.82
C LEU A 202 11.95 0.83 -17.33
N THR A 203 11.87 -0.43 -17.73
CA THR A 203 10.67 -1.26 -17.52
C THR A 203 10.93 -2.77 -17.59
N ALA A 204 11.95 -3.28 -18.29
CA ALA A 204 12.21 -4.71 -18.37
C ALA A 204 12.57 -5.29 -16.98
N PRO A 205 11.95 -6.41 -16.54
CA PRO A 205 12.24 -7.03 -15.25
C PRO A 205 13.74 -7.27 -15.01
N ARG A 206 14.16 -7.27 -13.74
CA ARG A 206 15.56 -7.46 -13.35
C ARG A 206 16.12 -8.80 -13.86
N ILE A 207 17.35 -8.76 -14.41
CA ILE A 207 18.17 -9.92 -14.80
C ILE A 207 19.39 -10.07 -13.86
N SER A 208 20.20 -11.11 -14.03
CA SER A 208 21.45 -11.29 -13.27
C SER A 208 22.48 -10.21 -13.65
N GLU A 209 23.37 -9.87 -12.71
CA GLU A 209 24.54 -9.05 -13.00
C GLU A 209 25.52 -9.68 -14.02
N THR A 210 25.44 -11.00 -14.25
CA THR A 210 26.18 -11.69 -15.32
C THR A 210 25.63 -11.41 -16.71
N GLY A 211 24.43 -10.81 -16.82
CA GLY A 211 23.75 -10.51 -18.08
C GLY A 211 22.83 -11.63 -18.58
N HIS A 212 22.63 -12.69 -17.79
CA HIS A 212 21.70 -13.78 -18.05
C HIS A 212 20.40 -13.64 -17.23
N ASP A 213 19.36 -14.40 -17.58
CA ASP A 213 18.10 -14.40 -16.83
C ASP A 213 18.30 -14.90 -15.40
N LEU A 214 17.62 -14.27 -14.44
CA LEU A 214 17.56 -14.79 -13.07
C LEU A 214 16.84 -16.15 -13.04
N PRO A 215 17.17 -17.05 -12.08
CA PRO A 215 16.47 -18.31 -11.91
C PRO A 215 14.96 -18.11 -11.82
N LEU A 216 14.18 -18.97 -12.48
CA LEU A 216 12.71 -18.89 -12.46
C LEU A 216 12.21 -18.75 -11.02
N SER A 217 11.23 -17.89 -10.77
CA SER A 217 10.73 -17.62 -9.42
C SER A 217 10.21 -18.88 -8.72
N ARG A 218 9.70 -19.86 -9.47
CA ARG A 218 9.38 -21.21 -8.95
C ARG A 218 10.59 -22.06 -8.58
N VAL A 219 11.71 -21.95 -9.29
CA VAL A 219 12.97 -22.60 -8.91
C VAL A 219 13.49 -22.02 -7.60
N VAL A 220 13.41 -20.69 -7.42
CA VAL A 220 13.74 -20.05 -6.13
C VAL A 220 12.80 -20.56 -5.03
N SER A 221 11.48 -20.51 -5.23
CA SER A 221 10.51 -20.98 -4.24
C SER A 221 10.76 -22.43 -3.81
N ARG A 222 10.85 -23.37 -4.77
CA ARG A 222 10.91 -24.80 -4.45
C ARG A 222 12.23 -25.23 -3.81
N THR A 223 13.29 -24.44 -3.99
CA THR A 223 14.67 -24.77 -3.56
C THR A 223 15.06 -24.05 -2.28
N MET A 224 14.72 -22.76 -2.18
CA MET A 224 15.03 -21.94 -1.02
C MET A 224 13.96 -22.04 0.06
N HIS A 225 12.70 -22.24 -0.34
CA HIS A 225 11.54 -22.11 0.52
C HIS A 225 10.66 -23.37 0.60
N PRO A 226 11.23 -24.54 0.98
CA PRO A 226 10.45 -25.74 1.27
C PRO A 226 9.73 -25.61 2.62
N ASP A 227 8.86 -26.58 2.91
CA ASP A 227 8.08 -26.68 4.15
C ASP A 227 8.81 -27.65 5.10
N GLU A 228 9.90 -27.16 5.71
CA GLU A 228 10.88 -27.94 6.50
C GLU A 228 11.13 -27.37 7.92
N GLY A 229 10.49 -26.25 8.26
CA GLY A 229 10.76 -25.46 9.45
C GLY A 229 10.28 -26.08 10.78
N TYR A 230 11.01 -25.76 11.84
CA TYR A 230 10.65 -26.07 13.23
C TYR A 230 10.55 -24.76 14.01
N HIS A 231 9.49 -24.57 14.80
CA HIS A 231 9.15 -23.24 15.34
C HIS A 231 9.53 -23.13 16.81
N ASP A 232 10.41 -22.18 17.13
CA ASP A 232 10.71 -21.79 18.51
C ASP A 232 10.76 -20.25 18.62
N HIS A 233 9.63 -19.66 18.99
CA HIS A 233 9.50 -18.24 19.35
C HIS A 233 8.22 -17.98 20.15
N ALA A 234 8.14 -16.81 20.77
CA ALA A 234 6.99 -16.41 21.59
C ALA A 234 5.79 -15.81 20.80
N GLY A 235 5.90 -15.54 19.50
CA GLY A 235 4.83 -14.92 18.69
C GLY A 235 3.61 -15.84 18.44
N THR A 236 2.41 -15.29 18.59
CA THR A 236 1.13 -15.96 18.25
C THR A 236 0.68 -15.63 16.83
N VAL A 237 -0.29 -16.39 16.29
CA VAL A 237 -0.89 -16.09 14.97
C VAL A 237 -1.53 -14.69 14.90
N MET A 238 -1.87 -14.08 16.05
CA MET A 238 -2.32 -12.69 16.13
C MET A 238 -1.29 -11.69 15.58
N VAL A 239 0.02 -11.96 15.69
CA VAL A 239 1.05 -11.09 15.08
C VAL A 239 0.90 -11.06 13.54
N ILE A 240 0.52 -12.19 12.94
CA ILE A 240 0.28 -12.31 11.50
C ILE A 240 -1.03 -11.60 11.13
N ALA A 241 -2.09 -11.81 11.91
CA ALA A 241 -3.40 -11.20 11.66
C ALA A 241 -3.33 -9.67 11.76
N TRP A 242 -2.62 -9.13 12.76
CA TRP A 242 -2.36 -7.69 12.86
C TRP A 242 -1.44 -7.19 11.75
N GLY A 243 -0.37 -7.93 11.43
CA GLY A 243 0.57 -7.58 10.36
C GLY A 243 -0.09 -7.49 8.98
N GLN A 244 -0.92 -8.47 8.62
CA GLN A 244 -1.70 -8.43 7.37
C GLN A 244 -2.76 -7.32 7.40
N PHE A 245 -3.42 -7.08 8.54
CA PHE A 245 -4.36 -5.97 8.68
C PHE A 245 -3.67 -4.61 8.50
N MET A 246 -2.41 -4.46 8.92
CA MET A 246 -1.60 -3.27 8.67
C MET A 246 -1.07 -3.19 7.24
N ASP A 247 -0.69 -4.32 6.61
CA ASP A 247 -0.33 -4.33 5.18
C ASP A 247 -1.53 -3.89 4.34
N HIS A 248 -2.73 -4.31 4.70
CA HIS A 248 -3.96 -3.93 4.02
C HIS A 248 -4.44 -2.51 4.35
N ASP A 249 -3.79 -1.78 5.26
CA ASP A 249 -3.96 -0.33 5.44
C ASP A 249 -2.95 0.45 4.58
N TYR A 250 -1.76 -0.13 4.35
CA TYR A 250 -0.69 0.50 3.55
C TYR A 250 -0.72 0.17 2.06
N THR A 251 -0.78 -1.11 1.68
CA THR A 251 -0.36 -1.58 0.35
C THR A 251 -1.49 -2.28 -0.41
N LEU A 252 -1.81 -1.77 -1.61
CA LEU A 252 -2.54 -2.49 -2.64
C LEU A 252 -2.02 -2.04 -4.00
N THR A 253 -1.36 -2.92 -4.72
CA THR A 253 -0.77 -2.59 -6.03
C THR A 253 -1.83 -2.56 -7.14
N GLY A 254 -1.88 -1.49 -7.93
CA GLY A 254 -2.72 -1.43 -9.12
C GLY A 254 -2.30 -2.45 -10.19
N THR A 255 -3.18 -3.40 -10.53
CA THR A 255 -2.97 -4.46 -11.54
C THR A 255 -4.23 -4.68 -12.38
N PRO A 256 -4.12 -5.23 -13.60
CA PRO A 256 -5.27 -5.81 -14.29
C PRO A 256 -5.91 -6.92 -13.45
N LEU A 257 -7.24 -6.94 -13.40
CA LEU A 257 -8.05 -7.97 -12.73
C LEU A 257 -8.86 -8.73 -13.78
N ASP A 258 -9.21 -9.99 -13.47
CA ASP A 258 -10.17 -10.76 -14.26
C ASP A 258 -11.47 -9.97 -14.51
N PRO A 259 -11.96 -9.88 -15.76
CA PRO A 259 -13.09 -9.03 -16.12
C PRO A 259 -14.47 -9.57 -15.68
N LEU A 260 -14.55 -10.80 -15.17
CA LEU A 260 -15.83 -11.44 -14.81
C LEU A 260 -16.10 -11.37 -13.30
N ASN A 261 -15.12 -11.75 -12.48
CA ASN A 261 -15.26 -11.91 -11.03
C ASN A 261 -14.28 -11.04 -10.22
N ARG A 262 -13.25 -10.48 -10.86
CA ARG A 262 -12.24 -9.59 -10.25
C ARG A 262 -11.44 -10.20 -9.08
N ASN A 263 -11.51 -11.51 -8.90
CA ASN A 263 -10.77 -12.26 -7.86
C ASN A 263 -9.37 -12.63 -8.32
N ASP A 264 -9.24 -13.09 -9.55
CA ASP A 264 -8.00 -13.62 -10.08
C ASP A 264 -7.28 -12.55 -10.93
N PRO A 265 -5.94 -12.65 -11.10
CA PRO A 265 -5.23 -11.91 -12.14
C PRO A 265 -5.86 -12.17 -13.51
N GLU A 266 -5.70 -11.22 -14.43
CA GLU A 266 -6.03 -11.46 -15.85
C GLU A 266 -5.28 -12.69 -16.38
N GLU A 267 -6.00 -13.55 -17.11
CA GLU A 267 -5.48 -14.81 -17.63
C GLU A 267 -4.42 -14.59 -18.71
N CYS A 268 -3.28 -15.25 -18.55
CA CYS A 268 -2.11 -15.13 -19.40
C CYS A 268 -1.69 -16.48 -19.99
N CYS A 269 -1.53 -17.52 -19.16
CA CYS A 269 -0.91 -18.80 -19.53
C CYS A 269 -1.61 -19.54 -20.68
N HIS A 270 -2.94 -19.46 -20.75
CA HIS A 270 -3.74 -20.20 -21.74
C HIS A 270 -4.12 -19.35 -22.97
N ARG A 271 -3.62 -18.11 -23.07
CA ARG A 271 -3.95 -17.21 -24.19
C ARG A 271 -2.85 -17.17 -25.25
N PRO A 272 -3.18 -17.23 -26.55
CA PRO A 272 -2.24 -16.91 -27.63
C PRO A 272 -1.64 -15.51 -27.44
N GLN A 273 -0.39 -15.31 -27.87
CA GLN A 273 0.35 -14.05 -27.62
C GLN A 273 -0.40 -12.77 -28.07
N HIS A 274 -1.18 -12.84 -29.15
CA HIS A 274 -1.97 -11.71 -29.67
C HIS A 274 -3.29 -11.45 -28.92
N LEU A 275 -3.67 -12.33 -27.98
CA LEU A 275 -4.83 -12.20 -27.08
C LEU A 275 -4.42 -12.06 -25.61
N LYS A 276 -3.13 -12.16 -25.29
CA LYS A 276 -2.60 -11.84 -23.96
C LYS A 276 -2.76 -10.35 -23.70
N ASN A 277 -3.14 -10.01 -22.48
CA ASN A 277 -3.11 -8.63 -22.02
C ASN A 277 -1.65 -8.11 -22.07
N PRO A 278 -1.37 -6.85 -22.49
CA PRO A 278 -0.01 -6.30 -22.54
C PRO A 278 0.78 -6.35 -21.22
N TYR A 279 0.09 -6.53 -20.10
CA TYR A 279 0.67 -6.66 -18.76
C TYR A 279 1.04 -8.10 -18.36
N CYS A 280 0.78 -9.11 -19.18
CA CYS A 280 1.14 -10.50 -18.86
C CYS A 280 2.66 -10.68 -18.68
N ASN A 281 3.06 -11.28 -17.56
CA ASN A 281 4.45 -11.60 -17.20
C ASN A 281 4.49 -12.90 -16.39
N GLU A 282 4.00 -13.95 -17.04
CA GLU A 282 3.79 -15.31 -16.53
C GLU A 282 4.94 -15.87 -15.69
N ILE A 283 4.60 -16.68 -14.69
CA ILE A 283 5.59 -17.47 -13.97
C ILE A 283 5.65 -18.86 -14.62
N HIS A 284 6.73 -19.12 -15.34
CA HIS A 284 6.96 -20.44 -15.95
C HIS A 284 7.30 -21.48 -14.87
N ILE A 285 6.69 -22.66 -15.01
CA ILE A 285 6.99 -23.83 -14.18
C ILE A 285 7.99 -24.71 -14.96
N PRO A 286 9.14 -25.07 -14.37
CA PRO A 286 10.11 -25.94 -15.04
C PRO A 286 9.58 -27.38 -15.13
N GLU A 287 9.98 -28.12 -16.18
CA GLU A 287 9.44 -29.46 -16.47
C GLU A 287 9.79 -30.52 -15.40
N ASP A 288 10.83 -30.26 -14.60
CA ASP A 288 11.26 -31.11 -13.49
C ASP A 288 10.56 -30.82 -12.15
N ASP A 289 9.64 -29.83 -12.08
CA ASP A 289 8.98 -29.44 -10.82
C ASP A 289 8.27 -30.61 -10.14
N TYR A 290 8.72 -30.95 -8.93
CA TYR A 290 8.28 -32.16 -8.22
C TYR A 290 6.76 -32.19 -7.94
N PHE A 291 6.11 -31.03 -7.87
CA PHE A 291 4.69 -30.90 -7.51
C PHE A 291 3.84 -30.63 -8.75
N TYR A 292 4.10 -29.54 -9.46
CA TYR A 292 3.22 -29.08 -10.54
C TYR A 292 3.22 -30.01 -11.76
N ARG A 293 4.30 -30.77 -12.00
CA ARG A 293 4.34 -31.79 -13.06
C ARG A 293 3.28 -32.89 -12.86
N LEU A 294 2.89 -33.18 -11.61
CA LEU A 294 1.87 -34.19 -11.28
C LEU A 294 0.46 -33.79 -11.75
N PHE A 295 0.28 -32.49 -12.06
CA PHE A 295 -0.98 -31.90 -12.52
C PHE A 295 -0.88 -31.33 -13.94
N GLY A 296 0.26 -31.49 -14.62
CA GLY A 296 0.50 -30.97 -15.98
C GLY A 296 0.60 -29.44 -16.07
N VAL A 297 0.81 -28.74 -14.94
CA VAL A 297 0.87 -27.27 -14.90
C VAL A 297 2.25 -26.80 -15.38
N LYS A 298 2.27 -25.96 -16.43
CA LYS A 298 3.50 -25.40 -17.02
C LYS A 298 3.71 -23.90 -16.76
N CYS A 299 2.71 -23.23 -16.17
CA CYS A 299 2.66 -21.78 -16.04
C CYS A 299 1.68 -21.38 -14.92
N MET A 300 1.96 -20.27 -14.22
CA MET A 300 1.00 -19.58 -13.35
C MET A 300 0.74 -18.17 -13.88
N ASP A 301 -0.54 -17.78 -13.90
CA ASP A 301 -0.98 -16.48 -14.38
C ASP A 301 -0.44 -15.36 -13.50
N PHE A 302 0.27 -14.41 -14.11
CA PHE A 302 0.83 -13.27 -13.41
C PHE A 302 0.81 -12.03 -14.31
N VAL A 303 0.36 -10.91 -13.76
CA VAL A 303 0.38 -9.60 -14.43
C VAL A 303 1.25 -8.60 -13.71
N ARG A 304 1.95 -7.80 -14.52
CA ARG A 304 2.69 -6.61 -14.12
C ARG A 304 1.75 -5.56 -13.52
N ALA A 305 2.27 -4.79 -12.57
CA ALA A 305 1.56 -3.65 -12.03
C ALA A 305 1.45 -2.52 -13.06
N PHE A 306 0.39 -1.73 -13.00
CA PHE A 306 0.19 -0.56 -13.85
C PHE A 306 1.29 0.49 -13.61
N PRO A 307 1.80 1.17 -14.65
CA PRO A 307 2.68 2.31 -14.49
C PRO A 307 1.91 3.47 -13.84
N ALA A 308 2.52 4.11 -12.85
CA ALA A 308 1.97 5.27 -12.18
C ALA A 308 2.17 6.55 -12.98
N VAL A 309 1.31 7.54 -12.66
CA VAL A 309 1.52 8.92 -13.03
C VAL A 309 2.24 9.61 -11.87
N ARG A 310 3.49 10.04 -12.08
CA ARG A 310 4.24 10.83 -11.09
C ARG A 310 3.55 12.20 -10.89
N PRO A 311 3.54 12.83 -9.70
CA PRO A 311 3.02 14.18 -9.52
C PRO A 311 3.60 15.17 -10.54
N GLY A 312 2.76 16.05 -11.10
CA GLY A 312 3.11 16.88 -12.26
C GLY A 312 3.32 16.11 -13.58
N CYS A 313 2.93 14.84 -13.67
CA CYS A 313 3.14 13.97 -14.84
C CYS A 313 4.60 13.89 -15.32
N ARG A 314 5.55 13.93 -14.39
CA ARG A 314 6.99 13.85 -14.65
C ARG A 314 7.37 12.53 -15.32
N LEU A 315 8.38 12.60 -16.19
CA LEU A 315 8.93 11.46 -16.94
C LEU A 315 9.91 10.61 -16.09
N GLY A 316 10.36 9.47 -16.65
CA GLY A 316 11.34 8.55 -16.07
C GLY A 316 10.92 7.07 -16.17
N SER A 317 11.62 6.17 -15.48
CA SER A 317 11.31 4.73 -15.50
C SER A 317 9.94 4.37 -14.88
N ARG A 318 9.51 3.13 -15.15
CA ARG A 318 8.31 2.53 -14.58
C ARG A 318 8.38 2.58 -13.04
N VAL A 319 7.32 3.07 -12.44
CA VAL A 319 7.07 2.95 -11.00
C VAL A 319 5.60 2.57 -10.82
N PRO A 320 5.25 1.50 -10.09
CA PRO A 320 3.86 1.16 -9.80
C PRO A 320 3.20 2.15 -8.84
N PHE A 321 1.86 2.18 -8.79
CA PHE A 321 1.12 2.98 -7.82
C PHE A 321 0.34 2.14 -6.80
N ASN A 322 0.13 2.78 -5.65
CA ASN A 322 -0.68 2.28 -4.57
C ASN A 322 -2.16 2.66 -4.77
N LEU A 323 -3.07 1.75 -4.45
CA LEU A 323 -4.52 2.01 -4.39
C LEU A 323 -5.00 2.42 -2.99
N LEU A 324 -4.13 2.34 -1.98
CA LEU A 324 -4.37 2.79 -0.61
C LEU A 324 -3.62 4.08 -0.28
N THR A 325 -3.85 4.64 0.91
CA THR A 325 -3.16 5.84 1.40
C THR A 325 -1.76 5.50 1.91
N GLY A 326 -0.94 6.52 2.18
CA GLY A 326 0.46 6.34 2.64
C GLY A 326 0.64 6.22 4.16
N VAL A 327 -0.45 6.28 4.93
CA VAL A 327 -0.41 6.39 6.39
C VAL A 327 -1.41 5.42 7.00
N LEU A 328 -1.18 5.02 8.26
CA LEU A 328 -2.19 4.28 9.02
C LEU A 328 -3.38 5.20 9.33
N ASP A 329 -4.42 5.12 8.50
CA ASP A 329 -5.68 5.86 8.64
C ASP A 329 -6.92 4.95 8.69
N GLY A 330 -6.72 3.65 8.88
CA GLY A 330 -7.79 2.67 9.01
C GLY A 330 -8.66 2.58 7.76
N ASN A 331 -8.10 2.78 6.57
CA ASN A 331 -8.81 2.60 5.32
C ASN A 331 -9.29 1.14 5.13
N THR A 332 -8.71 0.17 5.82
CA THR A 332 -9.28 -1.17 6.04
C THR A 332 -10.71 -1.18 6.59
N VAL A 333 -11.06 -0.19 7.43
CA VAL A 333 -12.38 -0.01 8.05
C VAL A 333 -13.21 1.03 7.28
N TYR A 334 -12.59 2.14 6.88
CA TYR A 334 -13.30 3.33 6.40
C TYR A 334 -13.28 3.54 4.88
N GLY A 335 -12.38 2.88 4.17
CA GLY A 335 -12.20 2.98 2.73
C GLY A 335 -11.59 4.29 2.23
N ILE A 336 -11.04 4.20 1.01
CA ILE A 336 -10.20 5.23 0.38
C ILE A 336 -10.96 6.33 -0.38
N SER A 337 -12.30 6.32 -0.35
CA SER A 337 -13.12 7.34 -0.99
C SER A 337 -14.35 7.69 -0.16
N GLU A 338 -14.75 8.97 -0.20
CA GLU A 338 -15.91 9.47 0.56
C GLU A 338 -17.22 8.78 0.14
N SER A 339 -17.38 8.48 -1.16
CA SER A 339 -18.56 7.79 -1.69
C SER A 339 -18.68 6.36 -1.15
N PHE A 340 -17.56 5.64 -1.04
CA PHE A 340 -17.54 4.29 -0.47
C PHE A 340 -17.66 4.32 1.06
N ALA A 341 -17.00 5.26 1.74
CA ALA A 341 -17.17 5.48 3.18
C ALA A 341 -18.64 5.72 3.56
N ARG A 342 -19.39 6.49 2.74
CA ARG A 342 -20.85 6.66 2.92
C ARG A 342 -21.64 5.36 2.67
N LYS A 343 -21.23 4.49 1.74
CA LYS A 343 -21.84 3.15 1.51
C LYS A 343 -21.67 2.22 2.73
N LEU A 344 -20.56 2.37 3.45
CA LEU A 344 -20.25 1.60 4.67
C LEU A 344 -20.96 2.13 5.93
N ARG A 345 -21.54 3.33 5.90
CA ARG A 345 -22.25 3.93 7.05
C ARG A 345 -23.72 3.52 7.10
N ALA A 346 -24.27 3.53 8.31
CA ALA A 346 -25.71 3.39 8.54
C ALA A 346 -26.47 4.70 8.24
N GLY A 347 -25.78 5.85 8.27
CA GLY A 347 -26.37 7.18 8.06
C GLY A 347 -27.14 7.74 9.26
N TYR A 348 -26.98 7.11 10.44
CA TYR A 348 -27.48 7.63 11.71
C TYR A 348 -26.56 7.21 12.87
N GLY A 349 -26.44 8.08 13.88
CA GLY A 349 -25.66 7.84 15.11
C GLY A 349 -24.15 7.71 14.91
N GLY A 350 -23.60 8.11 13.76
CA GLY A 350 -22.20 7.95 13.38
C GLY A 350 -21.79 6.51 13.05
N LEU A 351 -22.76 5.60 12.93
CA LEU A 351 -22.51 4.16 12.89
C LEU A 351 -22.07 3.67 11.50
N LEU A 352 -21.23 2.64 11.49
CA LEU A 352 -21.03 1.75 10.36
C LEU A 352 -22.21 0.79 10.25
N ARG A 353 -22.59 0.46 9.00
CA ARG A 353 -23.48 -0.63 8.64
C ARG A 353 -22.87 -1.94 9.18
N MET A 354 -23.71 -2.83 9.71
CA MET A 354 -23.32 -4.16 10.18
C MET A 354 -24.41 -5.19 9.84
N ASN A 355 -24.11 -6.48 10.00
CA ASN A 355 -25.03 -7.59 9.74
C ASN A 355 -25.44 -8.31 11.06
N PRO A 356 -26.64 -8.07 11.60
CA PRO A 356 -27.11 -8.60 12.88
C PRO A 356 -27.62 -10.05 12.79
N VAL A 357 -26.92 -10.91 12.04
CA VAL A 357 -27.34 -12.29 11.70
C VAL A 357 -27.53 -13.22 12.91
N PHE A 358 -26.90 -12.89 14.06
CA PHE A 358 -27.01 -13.66 15.31
C PHE A 358 -27.69 -12.88 16.44
N SER A 359 -28.44 -11.81 16.12
CA SER A 359 -29.15 -10.99 17.11
C SER A 359 -30.14 -11.80 17.96
N GLU A 360 -30.74 -12.87 17.43
CA GLU A 360 -31.60 -13.80 18.18
C GLU A 360 -30.86 -14.56 19.30
N TYR A 361 -29.53 -14.72 19.19
CA TYR A 361 -28.68 -15.33 20.20
C TYR A 361 -28.01 -14.29 21.12
N GLY A 362 -28.29 -13.00 20.94
CA GLY A 362 -27.66 -11.90 21.68
C GLY A 362 -26.17 -11.68 21.35
N LEU A 363 -25.66 -12.25 20.25
CA LEU A 363 -24.27 -12.08 19.81
C LEU A 363 -24.09 -10.80 18.99
N LYS A 364 -22.88 -10.24 18.98
CA LYS A 364 -22.54 -9.03 18.22
C LYS A 364 -22.61 -9.27 16.70
N ASP A 365 -22.93 -8.21 15.98
CA ASP A 365 -23.06 -8.21 14.52
C ASP A 365 -21.76 -8.61 13.79
N LEU A 366 -21.89 -9.19 12.60
CA LEU A 366 -20.77 -9.37 11.65
C LEU A 366 -20.64 -8.16 10.73
N LEU A 367 -19.59 -8.13 9.91
CA LEU A 367 -19.49 -7.16 8.81
C LEU A 367 -20.69 -7.24 7.85
N PRO A 368 -21.00 -6.14 7.14
CA PRO A 368 -22.02 -6.14 6.10
C PRO A 368 -21.79 -7.17 4.98
N LEU A 369 -22.88 -7.52 4.30
CA LEU A 369 -22.82 -8.32 3.07
C LEU A 369 -22.48 -7.43 1.87
N LYS A 370 -21.64 -7.97 0.98
CA LYS A 370 -21.34 -7.40 -0.34
C LYS A 370 -22.41 -7.81 -1.35
N LEU A 371 -23.17 -6.85 -1.88
CA LEU A 371 -24.37 -7.13 -2.69
C LEU A 371 -24.25 -6.72 -4.16
N ASP A 372 -23.28 -5.88 -4.51
CA ASP A 372 -23.06 -5.35 -5.87
C ASP A 372 -22.22 -6.29 -6.74
N ILE A 373 -21.09 -6.77 -6.22
CA ILE A 373 -20.31 -7.86 -6.82
C ILE A 373 -20.15 -8.97 -5.76
N PRO A 374 -21.16 -9.83 -5.56
CA PRO A 374 -21.22 -10.79 -4.45
C PRO A 374 -20.10 -11.83 -4.37
N ASP A 375 -19.33 -12.00 -5.45
CA ASP A 375 -18.19 -12.92 -5.55
C ASP A 375 -16.83 -12.19 -5.52
N GLU A 376 -16.76 -10.85 -5.48
CA GLU A 376 -15.48 -10.13 -5.42
C GLU A 376 -14.86 -10.24 -4.01
N GLY A 377 -13.63 -10.74 -3.95
CA GLY A 377 -12.85 -11.04 -2.77
C GLY A 377 -12.98 -12.47 -2.24
N CYS A 378 -13.99 -13.26 -2.65
CA CYS A 378 -14.21 -14.60 -2.05
C CYS A 378 -14.91 -15.61 -2.97
N THR A 379 -14.79 -16.91 -2.68
CA THR A 379 -15.45 -17.98 -3.46
C THR A 379 -16.66 -18.54 -2.71
N ARG A 380 -17.85 -18.08 -3.08
CA ARG A 380 -19.10 -18.46 -2.39
C ARG A 380 -19.44 -19.95 -2.55
N PRO A 381 -19.85 -20.66 -1.48
CA PRO A 381 -20.26 -22.06 -1.56
C PRO A 381 -21.66 -22.24 -2.17
N ASN A 382 -22.51 -21.21 -2.09
CA ASN A 382 -23.85 -21.18 -2.67
C ASN A 382 -24.32 -19.71 -2.81
N ARG A 383 -25.44 -19.50 -3.51
CA ARG A 383 -25.99 -18.15 -3.81
C ARG A 383 -26.55 -17.39 -2.59
N SER A 384 -26.78 -18.07 -1.46
CA SER A 384 -27.43 -17.51 -0.26
C SER A 384 -26.42 -16.98 0.78
N MET A 385 -25.16 -17.40 0.70
CA MET A 385 -24.06 -16.80 1.45
C MET A 385 -23.43 -15.68 0.62
N TYR A 386 -22.79 -14.70 1.26
CA TYR A 386 -22.16 -13.55 0.59
C TYR A 386 -20.77 -13.29 1.16
N CYS A 387 -19.87 -12.76 0.33
CA CYS A 387 -18.64 -12.14 0.82
C CYS A 387 -18.98 -10.96 1.75
N PHE A 388 -18.11 -10.68 2.71
CA PHE A 388 -18.22 -9.51 3.57
C PHE A 388 -17.73 -8.24 2.85
N GLU A 389 -18.25 -7.09 3.27
CA GLU A 389 -17.86 -5.77 2.79
C GLU A 389 -17.29 -4.93 3.94
N ALA A 390 -16.13 -4.31 3.71
CA ALA A 390 -15.44 -3.41 4.61
C ALA A 390 -14.72 -2.32 3.79
N GLY A 391 -13.87 -1.51 4.44
CA GLY A 391 -13.12 -0.42 3.79
C GLY A 391 -12.18 -0.86 2.67
N GLU A 392 -11.67 -2.09 2.71
CA GLU A 392 -10.69 -2.63 1.76
C GLU A 392 -11.17 -3.97 1.13
N ILE A 393 -10.81 -4.19 -0.14
CA ILE A 393 -11.40 -5.24 -0.98
C ILE A 393 -10.95 -6.67 -0.66
N ARG A 394 -9.77 -6.85 -0.06
CA ARG A 394 -9.22 -8.14 0.36
C ARG A 394 -9.68 -8.55 1.76
N VAL A 395 -10.67 -7.90 2.38
CA VAL A 395 -11.24 -8.30 3.69
C VAL A 395 -11.62 -9.79 3.80
N ASN A 396 -11.93 -10.44 2.66
CA ASN A 396 -12.27 -11.86 2.59
C ASN A 396 -11.10 -12.78 2.16
N GLU A 397 -9.91 -12.23 1.89
CA GLU A 397 -8.75 -12.96 1.35
C GLU A 397 -8.39 -14.16 2.22
N GLN A 398 -8.51 -14.01 3.54
CA GLN A 398 -8.49 -15.11 4.49
C GLN A 398 -9.41 -14.80 5.70
N LEU A 399 -9.90 -15.84 6.38
CA LEU A 399 -10.95 -15.72 7.39
C LEU A 399 -10.57 -14.89 8.64
N VAL A 400 -9.35 -15.02 9.14
CA VAL A 400 -8.91 -14.29 10.34
C VAL A 400 -8.63 -12.81 10.06
N LEU A 401 -8.34 -12.44 8.81
CA LEU A 401 -8.36 -11.04 8.36
C LEU A 401 -9.78 -10.48 8.45
N THR A 402 -10.79 -11.21 7.95
CA THR A 402 -12.21 -10.84 8.15
C THR A 402 -12.53 -10.66 9.63
N CYS A 403 -11.91 -11.44 10.52
CA CYS A 403 -12.07 -11.25 11.96
C CYS A 403 -11.50 -9.89 12.44
N MET A 404 -10.31 -9.49 11.99
CA MET A 404 -9.71 -8.19 12.33
C MET A 404 -10.55 -7.01 11.84
N HIS A 405 -11.01 -7.03 10.58
CA HIS A 405 -11.92 -5.98 10.06
C HIS A 405 -13.24 -5.93 10.86
N THR A 406 -13.81 -7.08 11.23
CA THR A 406 -15.03 -7.14 12.06
C THR A 406 -14.77 -6.54 13.45
N LEU A 407 -13.63 -6.85 14.07
CA LEU A 407 -13.25 -6.34 15.39
C LEU A 407 -13.19 -4.81 15.42
N MET A 408 -12.50 -4.20 14.44
CA MET A 408 -12.34 -2.75 14.39
C MET A 408 -13.63 -2.01 13.96
N ALA A 409 -14.46 -2.63 13.11
CA ALA A 409 -15.79 -2.09 12.79
C ALA A 409 -16.75 -2.12 14.00
N ARG A 410 -16.68 -3.17 14.84
CA ARG A 410 -17.38 -3.24 16.12
C ARG A 410 -16.88 -2.16 17.08
N GLU A 411 -15.58 -1.92 17.17
CA GLU A 411 -14.98 -0.91 18.06
C GLU A 411 -15.42 0.51 17.67
N HIS A 412 -15.46 0.84 16.37
CA HIS A 412 -16.05 2.10 15.89
C HIS A 412 -17.49 2.27 16.36
N ASN A 413 -18.33 1.24 16.17
CA ASN A 413 -19.73 1.29 16.58
C ASN A 413 -19.90 1.32 18.11
N ARG A 414 -18.98 0.75 18.88
CA ARG A 414 -18.95 0.85 20.34
C ARG A 414 -18.68 2.30 20.77
N ILE A 415 -17.63 2.91 20.22
CA ILE A 415 -17.24 4.29 20.52
C ILE A 415 -18.36 5.27 20.13
N ALA A 416 -18.90 5.18 18.91
CA ALA A 416 -19.98 6.04 18.45
C ALA A 416 -21.25 5.95 19.33
N LYS A 417 -21.64 4.74 19.75
CA LYS A 417 -22.77 4.50 20.68
C LYS A 417 -22.56 5.12 22.07
N THR A 418 -21.31 5.27 22.52
CA THR A 418 -21.01 5.97 23.78
C THR A 418 -20.92 7.48 23.57
N LEU A 419 -20.32 7.95 22.48
CA LEU A 419 -20.19 9.39 22.19
C LEU A 419 -21.54 10.10 22.03
N ILE A 420 -22.55 9.46 21.41
CA ILE A 420 -23.90 10.05 21.30
C ILE A 420 -24.60 10.23 22.67
N GLN A 421 -24.25 9.41 23.68
CA GLN A 421 -24.78 9.56 25.04
C GLN A 421 -24.09 10.71 25.79
N ILE A 422 -22.81 10.94 25.50
CA ILE A 422 -21.99 12.00 26.12
C ILE A 422 -22.26 13.36 25.46
N ASN A 423 -22.39 13.38 24.13
CA ASN A 423 -22.65 14.56 23.32
C ASN A 423 -23.95 14.41 22.49
N PRO A 424 -25.15 14.48 23.11
CA PRO A 424 -26.43 14.35 22.39
C PRO A 424 -26.71 15.45 21.34
N HIS A 425 -25.82 16.45 21.23
CA HIS A 425 -25.89 17.57 20.31
C HIS A 425 -25.03 17.38 19.05
N TRP A 426 -24.20 16.31 19.00
CA TRP A 426 -23.44 15.95 17.81
C TRP A 426 -24.33 15.28 16.76
N ASP A 427 -24.12 15.62 15.50
CA ASP A 427 -24.80 15.00 14.37
C ASP A 427 -24.12 13.69 13.91
N ASP A 428 -24.71 13.02 12.91
CA ASP A 428 -24.17 11.77 12.36
C ASP A 428 -22.74 11.92 11.84
N GLU A 429 -22.42 13.05 11.20
CA GLU A 429 -21.09 13.30 10.65
C GLU A 429 -20.05 13.50 11.75
N THR A 430 -20.37 14.31 12.77
CA THR A 430 -19.47 14.54 13.90
C THR A 430 -19.22 13.25 14.68
N LEU A 431 -20.26 12.46 14.95
CA LEU A 431 -20.14 11.15 15.61
C LEU A 431 -19.29 10.18 14.78
N TYR A 432 -19.50 10.10 13.47
CA TYR A 432 -18.71 9.26 12.58
C TYR A 432 -17.24 9.68 12.55
N GLN A 433 -16.94 10.97 12.36
CA GLN A 433 -15.56 11.44 12.24
C GLN A 433 -14.80 11.35 13.56
N GLU A 434 -15.45 11.59 14.71
CA GLU A 434 -14.82 11.44 16.03
C GLU A 434 -14.56 9.97 16.36
N ALA A 435 -15.54 9.07 16.16
CA ALA A 435 -15.31 7.64 16.34
C ALA A 435 -14.22 7.11 15.40
N ARG A 436 -14.21 7.54 14.13
CA ARG A 436 -13.12 7.26 13.17
C ARG A 436 -11.77 7.78 13.66
N ARG A 437 -11.70 9.04 14.10
CA ARG A 437 -10.46 9.66 14.60
C ARG A 437 -9.88 8.89 15.80
N ILE A 438 -10.72 8.46 16.73
CA ILE A 438 -10.32 7.66 17.89
C ILE A 438 -9.85 6.27 17.46
N VAL A 439 -10.60 5.53 16.62
CA VAL A 439 -10.20 4.19 16.16
C VAL A 439 -8.88 4.22 15.39
N ILE A 440 -8.64 5.23 14.56
CA ILE A 440 -7.35 5.43 13.89
C ILE A 440 -6.23 5.60 14.92
N ALA A 441 -6.45 6.40 15.97
CA ALA A 441 -5.48 6.55 17.05
C ALA A 441 -5.23 5.23 17.81
N LEU A 442 -6.24 4.39 18.01
CA LEU A 442 -6.06 3.05 18.59
C LEU A 442 -5.23 2.13 17.69
N ILE A 443 -5.47 2.15 16.37
CA ILE A 443 -4.70 1.39 15.37
C ILE A 443 -3.22 1.85 15.36
N GLN A 444 -3.00 3.17 15.32
CA GLN A 444 -1.66 3.77 15.40
C GLN A 444 -0.97 3.40 16.72
N HIS A 445 -1.66 3.53 17.85
CA HIS A 445 -1.12 3.21 19.17
C HIS A 445 -0.72 1.74 19.30
N ILE A 446 -1.65 0.79 19.06
CA ILE A 446 -1.39 -0.65 19.18
C ILE A 446 -0.24 -1.08 18.25
N THR A 447 -0.19 -0.53 17.04
CA THR A 447 0.87 -0.89 16.07
C THR A 447 2.25 -0.50 16.58
N TYR A 448 2.43 0.73 17.09
CA TYR A 448 3.75 1.19 17.54
C TYR A 448 4.09 0.75 18.98
N ASN A 449 3.08 0.47 19.81
CA ASN A 449 3.24 0.07 21.22
C ASN A 449 3.41 -1.45 21.42
N GLU A 450 2.74 -2.28 20.60
CA GLU A 450 2.71 -3.74 20.77
C GLU A 450 3.33 -4.48 19.58
N PHE A 451 2.98 -4.12 18.34
CA PHE A 451 3.39 -4.88 17.16
C PHE A 451 4.85 -4.60 16.73
N LEU A 452 5.22 -3.33 16.53
CA LEU A 452 6.58 -2.97 16.08
C LEU A 452 7.70 -3.39 17.04
N PRO A 453 7.56 -3.31 18.38
CA PRO A 453 8.58 -3.82 19.31
C PRO A 453 8.90 -5.31 19.13
N ILE A 454 7.89 -6.14 18.85
CA ILE A 454 8.07 -7.58 18.58
C ILE A 454 8.87 -7.79 17.29
N LEU A 455 8.56 -7.00 16.25
CA LEU A 455 9.20 -7.15 14.95
C LEU A 455 10.63 -6.63 14.89
N LEU A 456 10.90 -5.48 15.52
CA LEU A 456 12.12 -4.70 15.31
C LEU A 456 13.11 -4.82 16.48
N GLY A 457 12.63 -5.19 17.67
CA GLY A 457 13.41 -5.12 18.90
C GLY A 457 13.69 -3.68 19.36
N LYS A 458 14.15 -3.56 20.60
CA LYS A 458 14.32 -2.26 21.27
C LYS A 458 15.28 -1.32 20.53
N ASP A 459 16.45 -1.81 20.14
CA ASP A 459 17.53 -0.98 19.60
C ASP A 459 17.15 -0.33 18.25
N VAL A 460 16.39 -1.04 17.41
CA VAL A 460 15.88 -0.50 16.14
C VAL A 460 14.73 0.49 16.40
N MET A 461 13.83 0.19 17.35
CA MET A 461 12.78 1.12 17.77
C MET A 461 13.34 2.46 18.28
N GLU A 462 14.42 2.42 19.06
CA GLU A 462 15.15 3.63 19.50
C GLU A 462 15.83 4.34 18.33
N LYS A 463 16.62 3.62 17.52
CA LYS A 463 17.38 4.18 16.38
C LYS A 463 16.51 4.93 15.36
N PHE A 464 15.29 4.45 15.10
CA PHE A 464 14.38 5.03 14.12
C PHE A 464 13.32 5.99 14.71
N GLY A 465 13.38 6.26 16.02
CA GLY A 465 12.46 7.17 16.69
C GLY A 465 11.02 6.66 16.72
N LEU A 466 10.83 5.35 16.93
CA LEU A 466 9.53 4.68 16.90
C LEU A 466 8.90 4.47 18.28
N LEU A 467 9.66 4.70 19.37
CA LEU A 467 9.10 4.68 20.72
C LEU A 467 8.06 5.78 20.93
N LEU A 468 6.98 5.44 21.63
CA LEU A 468 5.86 6.33 21.93
C LEU A 468 6.09 7.15 23.20
N GLU A 469 5.48 8.33 23.25
CA GLU A 469 5.54 9.18 24.44
C GLU A 469 4.55 8.68 25.51
N LYS A 470 4.87 8.92 26.78
CA LYS A 470 4.05 8.42 27.90
C LYS A 470 3.04 9.45 28.41
N ASN A 471 3.53 10.64 28.81
CA ASN A 471 2.75 11.65 29.53
C ASN A 471 2.79 13.04 28.87
N VAL A 472 3.41 13.15 27.69
CA VAL A 472 3.59 14.40 26.94
C VAL A 472 3.12 14.22 25.49
N TYR A 473 2.99 15.30 24.74
CA TYR A 473 2.81 15.20 23.28
C TYR A 473 4.12 14.80 22.61
N TRP A 474 4.03 14.15 21.46
CA TRP A 474 5.18 13.94 20.58
C TRP A 474 5.14 15.00 19.48
N ASP A 475 6.18 15.81 19.34
CA ASP A 475 6.24 16.96 18.42
C ASP A 475 7.32 16.75 17.36
N GLY A 476 7.19 15.67 16.60
CA GLY A 476 8.16 15.24 15.58
C GLY A 476 7.61 15.19 14.15
N TYR A 477 6.46 15.83 13.88
CA TYR A 477 5.96 15.98 12.52
C TYR A 477 6.93 16.84 11.69
N ASP A 478 7.20 16.37 10.47
CA ASP A 478 8.18 16.96 9.57
C ASP A 478 7.58 17.02 8.17
N GLU A 479 7.20 18.22 7.75
CA GLU A 479 6.60 18.48 6.44
C GLU A 479 7.53 18.20 5.24
N SER A 480 8.83 17.97 5.48
CA SER A 480 9.78 17.52 4.46
C SER A 480 9.82 16.00 4.28
N VAL A 481 9.23 15.23 5.21
CA VAL A 481 9.13 13.77 5.13
C VAL A 481 7.92 13.39 4.27
N ASN A 482 8.18 12.56 3.25
CA ASN A 482 7.14 11.91 2.47
C ASN A 482 6.70 10.61 3.17
N PRO A 483 5.43 10.49 3.63
CA PRO A 483 4.92 9.26 4.22
C PRO A 483 4.54 8.19 3.19
N ALA A 484 4.59 8.47 1.87
CA ALA A 484 4.16 7.51 0.84
C ALA A 484 4.85 6.15 0.98
N VAL A 485 4.11 5.09 0.64
CA VAL A 485 4.58 3.71 0.83
C VAL A 485 5.81 3.43 -0.05
N ILE A 486 6.83 2.85 0.57
CA ILE A 486 8.08 2.45 -0.07
C ILE A 486 7.86 1.19 -0.92
N ASP A 487 8.41 1.20 -2.12
CA ASP A 487 8.35 0.10 -3.09
C ASP A 487 8.93 -1.21 -2.53
N ALA A 488 10.10 -1.16 -1.91
CA ALA A 488 10.76 -2.28 -1.25
C ALA A 488 10.02 -2.78 0.00
N PHE A 489 9.24 -1.91 0.67
CA PHE A 489 8.36 -2.31 1.77
C PHE A 489 7.18 -3.14 1.22
N ALA A 490 6.46 -2.61 0.23
CA ALA A 490 5.25 -3.22 -0.34
C ALA A 490 5.51 -4.45 -1.24
N ALA A 491 6.63 -4.49 -1.97
CA ALA A 491 6.97 -5.60 -2.86
C ALA A 491 7.82 -6.69 -2.18
N ALA A 492 8.46 -6.39 -1.05
CA ALA A 492 9.32 -7.33 -0.35
C ALA A 492 9.19 -7.25 1.19
N ALA A 493 9.81 -6.28 1.85
CA ALA A 493 10.10 -6.39 3.29
C ALA A 493 8.88 -6.66 4.17
N PHE A 494 7.76 -5.96 3.97
CA PHE A 494 6.57 -6.16 4.81
C PHE A 494 5.81 -7.47 4.53
N ARG A 495 6.21 -8.21 3.48
CA ARG A 495 5.75 -9.57 3.18
C ARG A 495 6.52 -10.65 3.96
N PHE A 496 7.34 -10.28 4.95
CA PHE A 496 7.96 -11.24 5.86
C PHE A 496 6.92 -12.14 6.54
N GLY A 497 5.72 -11.62 6.81
CA GLY A 497 4.62 -12.35 7.46
C GLY A 497 4.18 -13.61 6.73
N HIS A 498 4.55 -13.80 5.45
CA HIS A 498 4.31 -15.04 4.72
C HIS A 498 5.13 -16.23 5.25
N SER A 499 6.29 -16.01 5.87
CA SER A 499 7.05 -17.07 6.55
C SER A 499 6.37 -17.54 7.84
N LEU A 500 5.65 -16.65 8.51
CA LEU A 500 4.97 -16.93 9.77
C LEU A 500 3.71 -17.80 9.61
N LEU A 501 3.21 -18.03 8.38
CA LEU A 501 1.89 -18.60 8.11
C LEU A 501 1.77 -20.10 8.49
N PRO A 502 0.89 -20.49 9.43
CA PRO A 502 0.75 -21.88 9.83
C PRO A 502 -0.02 -22.72 8.80
N THR A 503 0.32 -24.01 8.72
CA THR A 503 -0.35 -25.01 7.86
C THR A 503 -1.86 -25.15 8.15
N ALA A 504 -2.30 -24.86 9.36
CA ALA A 504 -3.71 -24.82 9.73
C ALA A 504 -3.99 -23.68 10.72
N VAL A 505 -5.19 -23.13 10.68
CA VAL A 505 -5.69 -22.16 11.67
C VAL A 505 -6.56 -22.90 12.68
N GLU A 506 -6.32 -22.66 13.96
CA GLU A 506 -7.01 -23.31 15.06
C GLU A 506 -8.22 -22.51 15.57
N ARG A 507 -9.17 -23.23 16.16
CA ARG A 507 -10.31 -22.71 16.92
C ARG A 507 -10.19 -23.15 18.36
N TRP A 508 -10.36 -22.22 19.28
CA TRP A 508 -10.16 -22.44 20.71
C TRP A 508 -11.39 -22.01 21.52
N SER A 509 -11.72 -22.78 22.54
CA SER A 509 -12.81 -22.50 23.47
C SER A 509 -12.41 -21.42 24.48
N LYS A 510 -13.39 -20.72 25.05
CA LYS A 510 -13.19 -19.72 26.11
C LYS A 510 -12.41 -20.20 27.34
N ALA A 511 -12.30 -21.52 27.55
CA ALA A 511 -11.47 -22.13 28.59
C ALA A 511 -9.98 -22.29 28.18
N HIS A 512 -9.55 -21.64 27.08
CA HIS A 512 -8.25 -21.81 26.45
C HIS A 512 -7.93 -23.30 26.19
N LYS A 513 -8.87 -24.01 25.56
CA LYS A 513 -8.68 -25.38 25.05
C LYS A 513 -8.98 -25.45 23.56
N PHE A 514 -8.08 -26.09 22.81
CA PHE A 514 -8.26 -26.44 21.40
C PHE A 514 -9.61 -27.14 21.17
N ILE A 515 -10.33 -26.72 20.12
CA ILE A 515 -11.58 -27.34 19.67
C ILE A 515 -11.32 -28.15 18.39
N ALA A 516 -10.76 -27.48 17.39
CA ALA A 516 -10.53 -28.02 16.05
C ALA A 516 -9.56 -27.11 15.29
N SER A 517 -9.01 -27.60 14.18
CA SER A 517 -8.27 -26.79 13.21
C SER A 517 -8.80 -26.98 11.79
N LYS A 518 -8.43 -26.07 10.89
CA LYS A 518 -8.76 -26.15 9.46
C LYS A 518 -7.56 -25.65 8.66
N ARG A 519 -7.20 -26.39 7.60
CA ARG A 519 -6.09 -26.06 6.71
C ARG A 519 -6.19 -24.63 6.19
N LEU A 520 -5.06 -23.92 6.09
CA LEU A 520 -5.04 -22.54 5.64
C LEU A 520 -5.63 -22.39 4.23
N SER A 521 -5.28 -23.27 3.28
CA SER A 521 -5.84 -23.25 1.90
C SER A 521 -7.35 -23.53 1.81
N ASP A 522 -8.00 -23.93 2.92
CA ASP A 522 -9.45 -24.09 3.00
C ASP A 522 -10.18 -22.95 3.75
N LEU A 523 -9.42 -21.93 4.16
CA LEU A 523 -9.90 -20.66 4.75
C LEU A 523 -9.62 -19.44 3.87
N ILE A 524 -8.58 -19.50 3.03
CA ILE A 524 -8.31 -18.48 2.00
C ILE A 524 -9.54 -18.34 1.08
N ARG A 525 -10.01 -17.10 0.89
CA ARG A 525 -11.21 -16.70 0.14
C ARG A 525 -12.51 -17.38 0.59
N ARG A 526 -12.56 -17.89 1.82
CA ARG A 526 -13.68 -18.68 2.36
C ARG A 526 -14.02 -18.31 3.82
N PRO A 527 -14.50 -17.07 4.08
CA PRO A 527 -14.82 -16.59 5.44
C PRO A 527 -16.09 -17.21 6.04
N PHE A 528 -16.66 -18.24 5.41
CA PHE A 528 -18.02 -18.74 5.67
C PHE A 528 -18.19 -19.50 6.98
N ASP A 529 -17.11 -19.94 7.63
CA ASP A 529 -17.19 -20.51 8.97
C ASP A 529 -17.73 -19.49 10.00
N LEU A 530 -17.61 -18.17 9.73
CA LEU A 530 -18.17 -17.07 10.53
C LEU A 530 -19.70 -16.99 10.50
N TYR A 531 -20.37 -17.65 9.54
CA TYR A 531 -21.84 -17.79 9.51
C TYR A 531 -22.36 -18.83 10.53
N ARG A 532 -21.55 -19.25 11.49
CA ARG A 532 -21.94 -20.07 12.64
C ARG A 532 -21.79 -19.25 13.93
N ALA A 533 -22.84 -19.24 14.75
CA ALA A 533 -22.85 -18.53 16.03
C ALA A 533 -21.66 -18.94 16.92
N GLY A 534 -21.03 -17.96 17.58
CA GLY A 534 -19.87 -18.14 18.46
C GLY A 534 -18.52 -18.39 17.76
N VAL A 535 -18.50 -18.83 16.50
CA VAL A 535 -17.25 -19.24 15.81
C VAL A 535 -16.28 -18.09 15.54
N PHE A 536 -16.78 -16.85 15.43
CA PHE A 536 -15.93 -15.66 15.37
C PHE A 536 -14.99 -15.57 16.59
N ASP A 537 -15.53 -15.72 17.81
CA ASP A 537 -14.74 -15.70 19.03
C ASP A 537 -13.80 -16.90 19.11
N GLU A 538 -14.21 -18.09 18.65
CA GLU A 538 -13.34 -19.27 18.64
C GLU A 538 -12.08 -19.07 17.79
N TYR A 539 -12.18 -18.33 16.67
CA TYR A 539 -11.04 -17.95 15.85
C TYR A 539 -10.19 -16.85 16.50
N VAL A 540 -10.81 -15.84 17.15
CA VAL A 540 -10.06 -14.83 17.91
C VAL A 540 -9.30 -15.45 19.09
N MET A 541 -9.91 -16.42 19.78
CA MET A 541 -9.23 -17.27 20.76
C MET A 541 -8.08 -18.06 20.10
N GLY A 542 -8.29 -18.61 18.90
CA GLY A 542 -7.24 -19.30 18.14
C GLY A 542 -6.03 -18.41 17.87
N LEU A 543 -6.25 -17.22 17.32
CA LEU A 543 -5.20 -16.23 17.00
C LEU A 543 -4.25 -15.97 18.17
N MET A 544 -4.76 -15.90 19.40
CA MET A 544 -3.97 -15.57 20.59
C MET A 544 -3.51 -16.78 21.41
N ASN A 545 -3.85 -18.01 21.04
CA ASN A 545 -3.37 -19.23 21.72
C ASN A 545 -2.50 -20.12 20.81
N GLN A 546 -2.67 -20.01 19.49
CA GLN A 546 -1.85 -20.71 18.51
C GLN A 546 -0.52 -19.97 18.29
N VAL A 547 0.60 -20.71 18.28
CA VAL A 547 1.92 -20.21 17.90
C VAL A 547 2.00 -19.97 16.38
N ALA A 548 2.67 -18.90 15.96
CA ALA A 548 3.01 -18.69 14.54
C ALA A 548 4.12 -19.67 14.06
N GLN A 549 4.43 -19.67 12.76
CA GLN A 549 5.71 -20.21 12.27
C GLN A 549 6.82 -19.18 12.46
N ALA A 550 8.08 -19.63 12.38
CA ALA A 550 9.25 -18.78 12.54
C ALA A 550 9.51 -17.86 11.34
N MET A 551 10.27 -16.79 11.59
CA MET A 551 10.81 -15.92 10.53
C MET A 551 12.11 -16.56 10.03
N ASP A 552 12.00 -17.42 9.03
CA ASP A 552 13.13 -18.10 8.40
C ASP A 552 12.86 -18.36 6.90
N ASP A 553 13.68 -19.21 6.28
CA ASP A 553 13.54 -19.58 4.87
C ASP A 553 12.44 -20.61 4.61
N SER A 554 11.83 -21.26 5.61
CA SER A 554 10.77 -22.25 5.43
C SER A 554 9.39 -21.61 5.24
N ILE A 555 8.60 -22.09 4.25
CA ILE A 555 7.26 -21.56 3.96
C ILE A 555 6.26 -22.70 3.73
N THR A 556 5.11 -22.66 4.39
CA THR A 556 4.09 -23.73 4.32
C THR A 556 3.60 -24.01 2.90
N GLN A 557 3.42 -25.30 2.57
CA GLN A 557 2.85 -25.75 1.29
C GLN A 557 1.42 -25.24 1.06
N GLU A 558 0.72 -24.82 2.10
CA GLU A 558 -0.62 -24.24 1.98
C GLU A 558 -0.62 -22.90 1.20
N VAL A 559 0.53 -22.23 1.07
CA VAL A 559 0.71 -21.04 0.20
C VAL A 559 1.78 -21.17 -0.90
N THR A 560 2.74 -22.11 -0.83
CA THR A 560 3.69 -22.35 -1.96
C THR A 560 3.16 -23.32 -3.01
N ASN A 561 2.15 -24.13 -2.71
CA ASN A 561 1.57 -25.13 -3.61
C ASN A 561 0.02 -25.06 -3.69
N HIS A 562 -0.64 -24.37 -2.75
CA HIS A 562 -2.10 -24.38 -2.59
C HIS A 562 -2.74 -22.98 -2.40
N LEU A 563 -2.02 -21.89 -2.71
CA LEU A 563 -2.59 -20.53 -2.66
C LEU A 563 -3.82 -20.42 -3.58
N PHE A 564 -4.94 -19.88 -3.08
CA PHE A 564 -6.19 -19.77 -3.83
C PHE A 564 -6.69 -21.08 -4.49
N LYS A 565 -6.28 -22.26 -3.96
CA LYS A 565 -6.73 -23.59 -4.40
C LYS A 565 -8.26 -23.62 -4.54
N LYS A 566 -8.76 -23.94 -5.74
CA LYS A 566 -10.21 -24.04 -6.01
C LYS A 566 -10.83 -25.20 -5.22
N VAL A 567 -12.13 -25.13 -4.90
CA VAL A 567 -12.81 -26.18 -4.12
C VAL A 567 -12.71 -27.52 -4.87
N GLY A 568 -12.22 -28.56 -4.20
CA GLY A 568 -11.98 -29.88 -4.79
C GLY A 568 -10.70 -30.01 -5.64
N ALA A 569 -9.98 -28.92 -5.91
CA ALA A 569 -8.69 -28.97 -6.59
C ALA A 569 -7.58 -29.51 -5.66
N LYS A 570 -6.54 -30.11 -6.25
CA LYS A 570 -5.38 -30.68 -5.56
C LYS A 570 -4.15 -29.76 -5.56
N PHE A 571 -4.23 -28.61 -6.23
CA PHE A 571 -3.17 -27.61 -6.34
C PHE A 571 -3.79 -26.21 -6.40
N GLY A 572 -2.97 -25.20 -6.10
CA GLY A 572 -3.28 -23.79 -6.28
C GLY A 572 -2.13 -23.07 -6.96
N LEU A 573 -1.88 -21.83 -6.54
CA LEU A 573 -0.74 -21.00 -6.93
C LEU A 573 0.36 -21.05 -5.86
N ASP A 574 1.45 -20.35 -6.14
CA ASP A 574 2.63 -20.22 -5.28
C ASP A 574 2.89 -18.74 -4.91
N LEU A 575 2.66 -18.40 -3.64
CA LEU A 575 2.82 -17.06 -3.09
C LEU A 575 4.27 -16.57 -3.11
N VAL A 576 5.23 -17.48 -2.93
CA VAL A 576 6.66 -17.14 -2.91
C VAL A 576 7.14 -16.82 -4.31
N SER A 577 6.75 -17.65 -5.29
CA SER A 577 6.97 -17.34 -6.70
C SER A 577 6.40 -15.96 -7.09
N PHE A 578 5.20 -15.62 -6.60
CA PHE A 578 4.59 -14.31 -6.80
C PHE A 578 5.39 -13.16 -6.17
N ASN A 579 5.95 -13.33 -4.96
CA ASN A 579 6.80 -12.32 -4.32
C ASN A 579 8.05 -12.02 -5.16
N MET A 580 8.68 -13.06 -5.72
CA MET A 580 9.88 -12.88 -6.55
C MET A 580 9.57 -12.26 -7.92
N GLN A 581 8.51 -12.72 -8.58
CA GLN A 581 8.07 -12.12 -9.84
C GLN A 581 7.67 -10.64 -9.67
N ARG A 582 7.02 -10.30 -8.55
CA ARG A 582 6.64 -8.92 -8.20
C ARG A 582 7.84 -8.02 -7.91
N GLY A 583 8.83 -8.50 -7.13
CA GLY A 583 10.05 -7.74 -6.88
C GLY A 583 10.84 -7.41 -8.15
N ARG A 584 10.99 -8.40 -9.05
CA ARG A 584 11.71 -8.24 -10.32
C ARG A 584 11.01 -7.29 -11.29
N GLU A 585 9.68 -7.34 -11.39
CA GLU A 585 8.92 -6.49 -12.32
C GLU A 585 8.69 -5.06 -11.80
N PHE A 586 8.77 -4.85 -10.49
CA PHE A 586 8.86 -3.52 -9.85
C PHE A 586 10.22 -2.85 -10.07
N GLY A 587 11.24 -3.61 -10.50
CA GLY A 587 12.62 -3.16 -10.55
C GLY A 587 13.23 -2.97 -9.16
N ILE A 588 12.82 -3.76 -8.15
CA ILE A 588 13.42 -3.68 -6.81
C ILE A 588 14.90 -4.12 -6.90
N PRO A 589 15.84 -3.29 -6.41
CA PRO A 589 17.25 -3.67 -6.30
C PRO A 589 17.44 -4.95 -5.48
N SER A 590 18.56 -5.65 -5.69
CA SER A 590 18.79 -6.95 -5.05
C SER A 590 18.99 -6.86 -3.54
N TYR A 591 18.93 -8.01 -2.88
CA TYR A 591 19.19 -8.15 -1.45
C TYR A 591 20.49 -7.46 -1.00
N MET A 592 21.58 -7.61 -1.78
CA MET A 592 22.88 -7.03 -1.46
C MET A 592 22.93 -5.50 -1.57
N GLU A 593 22.17 -4.90 -2.49
CA GLU A 593 22.05 -3.43 -2.56
C GLU A 593 21.32 -2.87 -1.33
N PHE A 594 20.27 -3.56 -0.85
CA PHE A 594 19.59 -3.15 0.38
C PHE A 594 20.42 -3.40 1.64
N ARG A 595 21.21 -4.47 1.72
CA ARG A 595 22.22 -4.63 2.79
C ARG A 595 23.14 -3.41 2.87
N LYS A 596 23.73 -3.04 1.73
CA LYS A 596 24.62 -1.88 1.60
C LYS A 596 23.93 -0.56 1.96
N PHE A 597 22.69 -0.35 1.52
CA PHE A 597 21.87 0.80 1.92
C PHE A 597 21.66 0.89 3.43
N CYS A 598 21.40 -0.26 4.08
CA CYS A 598 21.23 -0.38 5.52
C CYS A 598 22.55 -0.35 6.32
N GLY A 599 23.69 -0.15 5.65
CA GLY A 599 25.02 -0.08 6.28
C GLY A 599 25.61 -1.44 6.64
N LEU A 600 25.09 -2.53 6.07
CA LEU A 600 25.58 -3.90 6.28
C LEU A 600 26.68 -4.25 5.25
N PRO A 601 27.56 -5.23 5.55
CA PRO A 601 28.59 -5.67 4.62
C PRO A 601 28.02 -6.20 3.30
N TRP A 602 28.69 -5.84 2.21
CA TRP A 602 28.60 -6.51 0.92
C TRP A 602 29.26 -7.90 0.99
N ALA A 603 28.96 -8.76 0.01
CA ALA A 603 29.48 -10.11 -0.14
C ALA A 603 29.66 -10.40 -1.63
N ASP A 604 30.90 -10.67 -2.06
CA ASP A 604 31.23 -10.99 -3.45
C ASP A 604 31.11 -12.50 -3.76
N THR A 605 31.13 -13.32 -2.69
CA THR A 605 30.92 -14.77 -2.70
C THR A 605 29.85 -15.18 -1.68
N PHE A 606 29.25 -16.37 -1.86
CA PHE A 606 28.22 -16.87 -0.94
C PHE A 606 28.77 -17.18 0.46
N ASP A 607 30.04 -17.61 0.56
CA ASP A 607 30.69 -17.93 1.84
C ASP A 607 30.79 -16.70 2.77
N GLU A 608 30.89 -15.50 2.21
CA GLU A 608 30.90 -14.23 2.97
C GLU A 608 29.55 -13.93 3.67
N LEU A 609 28.46 -14.64 3.33
CA LEU A 609 27.18 -14.55 4.02
C LEU A 609 27.12 -15.41 5.30
N HIS A 610 28.14 -16.23 5.60
CA HIS A 610 28.19 -17.00 6.84
C HIS A 610 28.04 -16.10 8.08
N GLY A 611 27.20 -16.56 9.02
CA GLY A 611 26.82 -15.77 10.20
C GLY A 611 25.68 -14.78 9.96
N SER A 612 25.44 -14.29 8.73
CA SER A 612 24.22 -13.53 8.41
C SER A 612 23.01 -14.45 8.19
N MET A 613 23.23 -15.69 7.75
CA MET A 613 22.19 -16.67 7.40
C MET A 613 22.53 -18.06 7.97
N PRO A 614 21.60 -19.05 7.89
CA PRO A 614 21.93 -20.46 8.07
C PRO A 614 22.86 -20.99 6.95
N ASN A 615 23.77 -21.90 7.30
CA ASN A 615 24.75 -22.43 6.35
C ASN A 615 24.11 -23.27 5.23
N GLU A 616 22.95 -23.87 5.48
CA GLU A 616 22.23 -24.66 4.47
C GLU A 616 21.55 -23.76 3.45
N THR A 617 20.94 -22.65 3.89
CA THR A 617 20.42 -21.58 3.04
C THR A 617 21.49 -21.02 2.09
N ILE A 618 22.70 -20.77 2.60
CA ILE A 618 23.84 -20.29 1.80
C ILE A 618 24.20 -21.29 0.69
N LYS A 619 24.29 -22.59 1.00
CA LYS A 619 24.52 -23.63 -0.01
C LYS A 619 23.41 -23.67 -1.05
N ARG A 620 22.14 -23.64 -0.63
CA ARG A 620 20.98 -23.63 -1.53
C ARG A 620 21.04 -22.45 -2.48
N TYR A 621 21.36 -21.23 -2.01
CA TYR A 621 21.57 -20.08 -2.87
C TYR A 621 22.69 -20.29 -3.89
N SER A 622 23.86 -20.79 -3.45
CA SER A 622 25.00 -21.06 -4.32
C SER A 622 24.73 -22.13 -5.41
N SER A 623 23.66 -22.91 -5.25
CA SER A 623 23.25 -23.93 -6.24
C SER A 623 22.31 -23.41 -7.33
N ILE A 624 21.74 -22.22 -7.17
CA ILE A 624 20.76 -21.65 -8.13
C ILE A 624 21.09 -20.24 -8.62
N PHE A 625 21.78 -19.40 -7.85
CA PHE A 625 22.18 -18.05 -8.27
C PHE A 625 23.68 -17.98 -8.59
N ASP A 626 24.05 -17.27 -9.65
CA ASP A 626 25.46 -17.07 -10.03
C ASP A 626 26.23 -16.27 -8.95
N ARG A 627 25.58 -15.28 -8.33
CA ARG A 627 26.18 -14.31 -7.41
C ARG A 627 25.26 -13.94 -6.24
N PRO A 628 25.81 -13.57 -5.06
CA PRO A 628 25.00 -13.01 -3.96
C PRO A 628 24.19 -11.78 -4.39
N ALA A 629 24.75 -10.96 -5.27
CA ALA A 629 24.10 -9.78 -5.83
C ALA A 629 22.88 -10.07 -6.71
N ASP A 630 22.65 -11.33 -7.10
CA ASP A 630 21.46 -11.73 -7.85
C ASP A 630 20.27 -12.07 -6.97
N VAL A 631 20.49 -12.37 -5.69
CA VAL A 631 19.45 -12.80 -4.74
C VAL A 631 18.37 -11.72 -4.62
N ASP A 632 17.12 -12.11 -4.87
CA ASP A 632 15.97 -11.21 -4.77
C ASP A 632 15.73 -10.78 -3.31
N LEU A 633 15.40 -9.50 -3.11
CA LEU A 633 15.27 -8.89 -1.79
C LEU A 633 14.36 -9.67 -0.82
N TRP A 634 13.21 -10.17 -1.27
CA TRP A 634 12.30 -10.87 -0.36
C TRP A 634 12.89 -12.19 0.15
N SER A 635 13.46 -13.01 -0.74
CA SER A 635 14.07 -14.29 -0.36
C SER A 635 15.25 -14.04 0.58
N GLY A 636 16.18 -13.16 0.20
CA GLY A 636 17.35 -12.86 1.01
C GLY A 636 16.99 -12.30 2.39
N GLY A 637 15.97 -11.44 2.49
CA GLY A 637 15.58 -10.83 3.76
C GLY A 637 14.83 -11.75 4.73
N VAL A 638 14.02 -12.71 4.26
CA VAL A 638 13.43 -13.74 5.16
C VAL A 638 14.47 -14.75 5.65
N SER A 639 15.53 -14.96 4.87
CA SER A 639 16.63 -15.88 5.19
C SER A 639 17.68 -15.31 6.16
N GLU A 640 17.61 -14.02 6.52
CA GLU A 640 18.51 -13.42 7.51
C GLU A 640 18.21 -13.92 8.93
N ARG A 641 19.27 -14.13 9.72
CA ARG A 641 19.12 -14.39 11.16
C ARG A 641 18.48 -13.17 11.84
N PRO A 642 17.46 -13.35 12.70
CA PRO A 642 16.86 -12.25 13.45
C PRO A 642 17.86 -11.50 14.34
N LEU A 643 17.63 -10.19 14.51
CA LEU A 643 18.34 -9.38 15.49
C LEU A 643 17.99 -9.79 16.93
N PRO A 644 18.84 -9.52 17.93
CA PRO A 644 18.52 -9.80 19.34
C PRO A 644 17.22 -9.11 19.79
N GLY A 645 16.26 -9.89 20.31
CA GLY A 645 14.97 -9.39 20.76
C GLY A 645 14.03 -8.91 19.63
N SER A 646 14.27 -9.35 18.40
CA SER A 646 13.54 -8.98 17.18
C SER A 646 13.09 -10.26 16.45
N MET A 647 11.94 -10.23 15.77
CA MET A 647 11.59 -11.28 14.79
C MET A 647 12.30 -11.10 13.45
N LEU A 648 12.78 -9.89 13.13
CA LEU A 648 13.34 -9.56 11.83
C LEU A 648 14.87 -9.55 11.81
N GLY A 649 15.43 -9.97 10.67
CA GLY A 649 16.82 -9.74 10.29
C GLY A 649 17.11 -8.26 9.96
N PRO A 650 18.39 -7.85 9.97
CA PRO A 650 18.77 -6.44 9.93
C PRO A 650 18.34 -5.68 8.67
N THR A 651 18.28 -6.33 7.50
CA THR A 651 17.87 -5.69 6.23
C THR A 651 16.38 -5.37 6.25
N PHE A 652 15.54 -6.32 6.64
CA PHE A 652 14.10 -6.10 6.76
C PHE A 652 13.75 -5.15 7.91
N ALA A 653 14.42 -5.27 9.07
CA ALA A 653 14.24 -4.35 10.18
C ALA A 653 14.54 -2.90 9.77
N CYS A 654 15.62 -2.67 9.00
CA CYS A 654 15.96 -1.37 8.43
C CYS A 654 14.87 -0.80 7.49
N ILE A 655 14.38 -1.58 6.52
CA ILE A 655 13.37 -1.12 5.55
C ILE A 655 12.02 -0.86 6.24
N ILE A 656 11.59 -1.77 7.11
CA ILE A 656 10.32 -1.67 7.85
C ILE A 656 10.36 -0.48 8.81
N ALA A 657 11.42 -0.34 9.61
CA ALA A 657 11.56 0.80 10.52
C ALA A 657 11.63 2.14 9.77
N THR A 658 12.22 2.18 8.57
CA THR A 658 12.20 3.37 7.70
C THR A 658 10.77 3.75 7.30
N GLN A 659 9.96 2.78 6.83
CA GLN A 659 8.56 3.05 6.46
C GLN A 659 7.75 3.60 7.65
N PHE A 660 7.79 2.92 8.80
CA PHE A 660 7.03 3.37 9.97
C PHE A 660 7.55 4.72 10.50
N SER A 661 8.86 5.00 10.43
CA SER A 661 9.40 6.32 10.80
C SER A 661 8.87 7.42 9.86
N TYR A 662 8.79 7.16 8.55
CA TYR A 662 8.22 8.09 7.58
C TYR A 662 6.71 8.28 7.74
N SER A 663 5.94 7.21 7.99
CA SER A 663 4.51 7.32 8.22
C SER A 663 4.16 8.02 9.55
N ARG A 664 4.99 7.91 10.59
CA ARG A 664 4.85 8.70 11.84
C ARG A 664 5.18 10.18 11.63
N ARG A 665 6.32 10.47 10.99
CA ARG A 665 6.84 11.85 10.81
C ARG A 665 6.15 12.64 9.71
N GLY A 666 5.69 11.98 8.65
CA GLY A 666 4.98 12.62 7.53
C GLY A 666 3.46 12.73 7.72
N ASP A 667 2.88 12.14 8.76
CA ASP A 667 1.45 12.24 9.07
C ASP A 667 1.15 13.45 9.99
N ARG A 668 0.66 14.56 9.42
CA ARG A 668 0.25 15.74 10.21
C ARG A 668 -0.90 15.49 11.17
N PHE A 669 -1.56 14.34 11.07
CA PHE A 669 -2.66 13.94 11.93
C PHE A 669 -2.25 12.87 12.96
N TRP A 670 -0.95 12.50 13.05
CA TRP A 670 -0.44 11.51 14.01
C TRP A 670 -0.97 11.78 15.41
N TYR A 671 -1.47 10.74 16.08
CA TYR A 671 -2.38 10.91 17.23
C TYR A 671 -1.74 11.61 18.46
N GLU A 672 -0.42 11.64 18.57
CA GLU A 672 0.29 12.30 19.68
C GLU A 672 0.66 13.77 19.42
N LEU A 673 0.39 14.31 18.22
CA LEU A 673 0.83 15.66 17.85
C LEU A 673 0.12 16.77 18.66
N PRO A 674 0.86 17.79 19.14
CA PRO A 674 0.27 19.00 19.68
C PRO A 674 -0.12 19.98 18.55
N ASN A 675 -0.89 21.02 18.90
CA ASN A 675 -1.09 22.23 18.08
C ASN A 675 -1.67 22.05 16.66
N GLN A 676 -2.15 20.86 16.30
CA GLN A 676 -2.85 20.61 15.04
C GLN A 676 -4.36 20.80 15.23
N PRO A 677 -5.13 21.19 14.19
CA PRO A 677 -6.59 21.20 14.26
C PRO A 677 -7.20 19.83 14.59
N SER A 678 -6.45 18.76 14.35
CA SER A 678 -6.81 17.37 14.62
C SER A 678 -6.34 16.82 15.97
N SER A 679 -5.53 17.57 16.73
CA SER A 679 -4.94 17.10 17.98
C SER A 679 -6.01 16.62 18.98
N PHE A 680 -5.65 15.60 19.74
CA PHE A 680 -6.35 15.24 20.97
C PHE A 680 -5.89 16.15 22.11
N THR A 681 -6.73 16.35 23.12
CA THR A 681 -6.25 16.94 24.39
C THR A 681 -5.36 15.94 25.13
N LEU A 682 -4.57 16.40 26.10
CA LEU A 682 -3.69 15.50 26.86
C LEU A 682 -4.49 14.44 27.64
N ASP A 683 -5.68 14.80 28.15
CA ASP A 683 -6.59 13.83 28.79
C ASP A 683 -7.06 12.76 27.80
N GLN A 684 -7.53 13.17 26.61
CA GLN A 684 -7.93 12.25 25.54
C GLN A 684 -6.77 11.34 25.11
N LEU A 685 -5.57 11.89 24.96
CA LEU A 685 -4.36 11.16 24.61
C LEU A 685 -3.96 10.15 25.68
N ASN A 686 -4.09 10.52 26.96
CA ASN A 686 -3.84 9.63 28.09
C ASN A 686 -4.88 8.51 28.20
N GLU A 687 -6.12 8.70 27.72
CA GLU A 687 -7.10 7.62 27.59
C GLU A 687 -6.74 6.65 26.45
N ILE A 688 -6.31 7.16 25.28
CA ILE A 688 -5.83 6.34 24.15
C ILE A 688 -4.65 5.46 24.57
N ARG A 689 -3.68 6.02 25.30
CA ARG A 689 -2.46 5.32 25.78
C ARG A 689 -2.69 4.18 26.78
N LYS A 690 -3.91 4.03 27.32
CA LYS A 690 -4.28 2.89 28.18
C LYS A 690 -4.72 1.68 27.38
N VAL A 691 -5.09 1.86 26.11
CA VAL A 691 -5.76 0.81 25.33
C VAL A 691 -4.72 -0.17 24.78
N GLN A 692 -4.83 -1.42 25.23
CA GLN A 692 -4.13 -2.55 24.64
C GLN A 692 -5.03 -3.29 23.64
N LEU A 693 -4.45 -4.06 22.72
CA LEU A 693 -5.23 -4.95 21.83
C LEU A 693 -6.12 -5.91 22.63
N ALA A 694 -5.66 -6.39 23.79
CA ALA A 694 -6.45 -7.21 24.70
C ALA A 694 -7.77 -6.53 25.13
N ARG A 695 -7.74 -5.22 25.38
CA ARG A 695 -8.93 -4.42 25.75
C ARG A 695 -9.94 -4.37 24.61
N VAL A 696 -9.46 -4.05 23.39
CA VAL A 696 -10.28 -4.02 22.17
C VAL A 696 -10.92 -5.38 21.89
N ILE A 697 -10.18 -6.48 22.08
CA ILE A 697 -10.72 -7.84 21.95
C ILE A 697 -11.82 -8.10 22.99
N CYS A 698 -11.57 -7.84 24.27
CA CYS A 698 -12.56 -8.03 25.33
C CYS A 698 -13.85 -7.21 25.13
N ASP A 699 -13.76 -5.99 24.58
CA ASP A 699 -14.94 -5.13 24.37
C ASP A 699 -15.77 -5.54 23.14
N ASN A 700 -15.18 -6.24 22.17
CA ASN A 700 -15.78 -6.53 20.85
C ASN A 700 -15.99 -8.02 20.55
N THR A 701 -15.74 -8.91 21.51
CA THR A 701 -16.06 -10.36 21.49
C THR A 701 -17.16 -10.69 22.51
N ASP A 702 -17.80 -11.86 22.43
CA ASP A 702 -18.98 -12.22 23.22
C ASP A 702 -18.71 -13.27 24.32
N LEU A 703 -17.74 -14.17 24.09
CA LEU A 703 -17.47 -15.37 24.89
C LEU A 703 -16.11 -15.34 25.61
N ILE A 704 -15.28 -14.32 25.37
CA ILE A 704 -13.92 -14.23 25.92
C ILE A 704 -13.96 -13.67 27.35
N ASP A 705 -13.87 -14.56 28.34
CA ASP A 705 -13.86 -14.21 29.77
C ASP A 705 -12.45 -13.79 30.26
N THR A 706 -11.39 -14.38 29.69
CA THR A 706 -9.98 -14.15 30.04
C THR A 706 -9.09 -14.00 28.80
N ILE A 707 -8.05 -13.17 28.90
CA ILE A 707 -7.08 -12.89 27.83
C ILE A 707 -5.71 -12.54 28.42
N GLN A 708 -4.61 -12.84 27.75
CA GLN A 708 -3.30 -12.33 28.15
C GLN A 708 -3.12 -10.84 27.83
N LEU A 709 -2.22 -10.16 28.53
CA LEU A 709 -1.99 -8.72 28.38
C LEU A 709 -1.60 -8.31 26.95
N TYR A 710 -0.76 -9.13 26.30
CA TYR A 710 -0.29 -8.92 24.93
C TYR A 710 -0.71 -10.11 24.04
N PRO A 711 -1.82 -10.00 23.27
CA PRO A 711 -2.37 -11.12 22.50
C PRO A 711 -1.48 -11.62 21.36
N MET A 712 -0.53 -10.78 20.89
CA MET A 712 0.48 -11.14 19.87
C MET A 712 1.62 -12.01 20.42
N VAL A 713 1.71 -12.17 21.74
CA VAL A 713 2.71 -12.97 22.44
C VAL A 713 1.99 -14.12 23.16
N LEU A 714 2.65 -15.28 23.21
CA LEU A 714 2.14 -16.46 23.90
C LEU A 714 1.90 -16.13 25.39
N PRO A 715 0.85 -16.73 25.99
CA PRO A 715 0.52 -16.51 27.39
C PRO A 715 1.57 -17.17 28.30
N ASP A 716 2.05 -16.43 29.28
CA ASP A 716 2.99 -16.90 30.30
C ASP A 716 2.52 -16.48 31.70
N HIS A 717 2.78 -17.28 32.73
CA HIS A 717 2.25 -17.02 34.07
C HIS A 717 2.90 -15.82 34.80
N GLU A 718 4.10 -15.41 34.41
CA GLU A 718 4.86 -14.33 35.03
C GLU A 718 4.90 -13.07 34.16
N ILE A 719 5.23 -13.20 32.87
CA ILE A 719 5.49 -12.06 31.98
C ILE A 719 4.33 -11.66 31.06
N ASN A 720 3.40 -12.57 30.78
CA ASN A 720 2.21 -12.29 29.95
C ASN A 720 0.95 -13.02 30.46
N PRO A 721 0.54 -12.75 31.72
CA PRO A 721 -0.49 -13.53 32.39
C PRO A 721 -1.86 -13.32 31.75
N ARG A 722 -2.66 -14.40 31.72
CA ARG A 722 -4.09 -14.31 31.40
C ARG A 722 -4.85 -13.67 32.56
N VAL A 723 -5.54 -12.58 32.27
CA VAL A 723 -6.34 -11.80 33.23
C VAL A 723 -7.81 -11.76 32.81
N PRO A 724 -8.77 -11.57 33.74
CA PRO A 724 -10.19 -11.45 33.39
C PRO A 724 -10.46 -10.16 32.60
N CYS A 725 -11.24 -10.25 31.53
CA CYS A 725 -11.65 -9.10 30.70
C CYS A 725 -12.40 -8.01 31.48
N ARG A 726 -13.00 -8.34 32.64
CA ARG A 726 -13.72 -7.42 33.52
C ARG A 726 -12.91 -6.97 34.74
N SER A 727 -11.63 -7.31 34.81
CA SER A 727 -10.73 -6.85 35.87
C SER A 727 -10.21 -5.44 35.61
N GLY A 728 -9.77 -4.74 36.67
CA GLY A 728 -9.11 -3.44 36.54
C GLY A 728 -7.72 -3.47 35.90
N VAL A 729 -7.20 -4.65 35.52
CA VAL A 729 -5.89 -4.80 34.88
C VAL A 729 -5.91 -4.38 33.40
N LEU A 730 -7.06 -4.55 32.73
CA LEU A 730 -7.28 -4.11 31.35
C LEU A 730 -8.24 -2.90 31.36
N PRO A 731 -7.75 -1.68 31.63
CA PRO A 731 -8.59 -0.50 31.80
C PRO A 731 -9.35 -0.16 30.51
N SER A 732 -10.64 0.15 30.66
CA SER A 732 -11.43 0.75 29.58
C SER A 732 -11.09 2.23 29.41
N MET A 733 -11.14 2.69 28.16
CA MET A 733 -10.95 4.09 27.79
C MET A 733 -12.11 4.96 28.30
N ASP A 734 -11.82 6.01 29.08
CA ASP A 734 -12.84 6.94 29.58
C ASP A 734 -13.25 7.97 28.49
N LEU A 735 -14.29 7.63 27.73
CA LEU A 735 -14.80 8.51 26.68
C LEU A 735 -15.40 9.83 27.20
N SER A 736 -15.58 10.03 28.51
CA SER A 736 -16.02 11.33 29.06
C SER A 736 -15.04 12.47 28.77
N LYS A 737 -13.78 12.16 28.43
CA LYS A 737 -12.78 13.16 27.98
C LYS A 737 -13.10 13.77 26.60
N TRP A 738 -14.11 13.26 25.90
CA TRP A 738 -14.67 13.85 24.67
C TRP A 738 -15.94 14.67 24.91
N ALA A 739 -16.36 14.89 26.16
CA ALA A 739 -17.53 15.72 26.46
C ALA A 739 -17.35 17.18 26.05
N GLU A 740 -18.21 17.68 25.17
CA GLU A 740 -18.31 19.09 24.80
C GLU A 740 -19.45 19.74 25.60
N PHE A 741 -19.08 20.61 26.54
CA PHE A 741 -20.05 21.41 27.28
C PHE A 741 -20.39 22.67 26.48
N PRO A 742 -21.68 23.05 26.35
CA PRO A 742 -22.06 24.30 25.71
C PRO A 742 -21.37 25.48 26.40
N THR A 743 -20.60 26.26 25.63
CA THR A 743 -20.06 27.52 26.15
C THR A 743 -21.22 28.47 26.49
N ALA A 744 -21.04 29.33 27.50
CA ALA A 744 -22.13 30.15 28.05
C ALA A 744 -22.90 30.95 26.98
N ASN A 745 -22.22 31.39 25.92
CA ASN A 745 -22.84 32.10 24.79
C ASN A 745 -23.83 31.23 24.00
N GLN A 746 -23.56 29.92 23.79
CA GLN A 746 -24.47 29.03 23.08
C GLN A 746 -25.72 28.68 23.89
N ALA A 747 -25.60 28.58 25.23
CA ALA A 747 -26.77 28.48 26.10
C ALA A 747 -27.65 29.73 26.02
N GLN A 748 -27.04 30.90 25.90
CA GLN A 748 -27.74 32.18 25.74
C GLN A 748 -28.50 32.27 24.41
N TYR A 749 -27.97 31.72 23.31
CA TYR A 749 -28.71 31.64 22.03
C TYR A 749 -29.92 30.70 22.09
N ARG A 750 -29.83 29.53 22.76
CA ARG A 750 -31.00 28.65 22.94
C ARG A 750 -32.12 29.30 23.74
N LEU A 751 -31.78 30.02 24.81
CA LEU A 751 -32.77 30.77 25.61
C LEU A 751 -33.47 31.87 24.78
N VAL A 752 -32.77 32.47 23.81
CA VAL A 752 -33.36 33.45 22.89
C VAL A 752 -34.26 32.78 21.84
N GLU A 753 -33.91 31.59 21.32
CA GLU A 753 -34.80 30.82 20.43
C GLU A 753 -36.07 30.34 21.15
N GLU A 754 -35.97 29.86 22.39
CA GLU A 754 -37.15 29.47 23.18
C GLU A 754 -38.05 30.69 23.52
N HIS A 755 -37.48 31.86 23.83
CA HIS A 755 -38.26 33.09 24.04
C HIS A 755 -38.86 33.70 22.76
N LEU A 756 -38.27 33.45 21.58
CA LEU A 756 -38.84 33.92 20.31
C LEU A 756 -40.06 33.11 19.84
N LEU A 757 -40.28 31.93 20.42
CA LEU A 757 -41.46 31.08 20.15
C LEU A 757 -42.66 31.39 21.04
N ASP A 758 -42.50 32.19 22.10
CA ASP A 758 -43.51 32.38 23.15
C ASP A 758 -44.26 33.75 23.08
N VAL A 759 -44.34 34.34 21.88
CA VAL A 759 -45.12 35.58 21.64
C VAL A 759 -46.58 35.24 21.29
N PRO A 760 -47.56 35.55 22.15
CA PRO A 760 -48.96 35.23 21.88
C PRO A 760 -49.52 36.14 20.78
N ARG A 761 -50.06 35.55 19.71
CA ARG A 761 -50.86 36.25 18.70
C ARG A 761 -52.34 36.07 18.97
N GLU A 762 -53.06 37.18 19.07
CA GLU A 762 -54.52 37.19 19.22
C GLU A 762 -55.26 36.64 17.98
N PRO A 763 -56.52 36.17 18.13
CA PRO A 763 -57.17 35.34 17.13
C PRO A 763 -58.06 36.12 16.16
N THR A 764 -57.94 35.82 14.86
CA THR A 764 -59.00 36.05 13.87
C THR A 764 -59.50 34.72 13.28
N ARG A 765 -60.78 34.70 12.91
CA ARG A 765 -61.59 33.47 12.80
C ARG A 765 -61.40 32.67 11.49
N PRO A 766 -61.80 31.38 11.48
CA PRO A 766 -61.29 30.41 10.51
C PRO A 766 -62.23 30.15 9.32
N GLU A 767 -61.64 29.65 8.23
CA GLU A 767 -62.34 28.75 7.31
C GLU A 767 -61.84 27.31 7.43
N LYS A 768 -62.77 26.37 7.18
CA LYS A 768 -62.57 24.91 7.18
C LYS A 768 -61.77 24.55 5.90
N VAL A 769 -61.05 23.43 5.79
CA VAL A 769 -61.58 22.06 5.88
C VAL A 769 -60.45 21.06 6.24
N ARG A 770 -60.83 20.08 7.06
CA ARG A 770 -60.05 18.91 7.50
C ARG A 770 -59.90 17.93 6.34
N ASN A 771 -58.72 17.33 6.14
CA ASN A 771 -58.67 16.02 5.50
C ASN A 771 -57.55 15.13 6.05
N GLN A 772 -57.93 13.87 6.27
CA GLN A 772 -57.21 12.83 7.00
C GLN A 772 -56.87 11.75 5.98
N TYR A 773 -55.60 11.60 5.61
CA TYR A 773 -55.21 10.60 4.61
C TYR A 773 -54.89 9.25 5.24
N ASP A 774 -55.67 8.26 4.83
CA ASP A 774 -55.63 6.87 5.27
C ASP A 774 -54.46 6.11 4.61
N ARG A 775 -53.69 5.38 5.43
CA ARG A 775 -52.59 4.51 4.97
C ARG A 775 -53.05 3.41 4.00
N GLN A 776 -54.33 3.01 4.00
CA GLN A 776 -54.85 2.02 3.05
C GLN A 776 -54.99 2.56 1.62
N GLN A 777 -55.18 3.87 1.42
CA GLN A 777 -55.39 4.44 0.09
C GLN A 777 -54.08 4.55 -0.72
N VAL A 778 -52.96 4.85 -0.04
CA VAL A 778 -51.61 4.93 -0.64
C VAL A 778 -51.13 3.55 -1.12
N LEU A 779 -51.40 2.49 -0.36
CA LEU A 779 -51.10 1.11 -0.76
C LEU A 779 -51.87 0.68 -2.01
N ARG A 780 -53.11 1.13 -2.18
CA ARG A 780 -53.93 0.80 -3.37
C ARG A 780 -53.36 1.43 -4.64
N LEU A 781 -53.00 2.71 -4.58
CA LEU A 781 -52.36 3.43 -5.70
C LEU A 781 -51.00 2.84 -6.10
N PHE A 782 -50.23 2.33 -5.12
CA PHE A 782 -48.95 1.66 -5.39
C PHE A 782 -49.13 0.34 -6.17
N PHE A 783 -50.11 -0.49 -5.81
CA PHE A 783 -50.41 -1.74 -6.53
C PHE A 783 -51.09 -1.53 -7.89
N GLU A 784 -51.88 -0.47 -8.07
CA GLU A 784 -52.46 -0.12 -9.38
C GLU A 784 -51.37 0.36 -10.37
N SER A 785 -50.35 1.08 -9.90
CA SER A 785 -49.19 1.48 -10.71
C SER A 785 -48.38 0.28 -11.23
N ILE A 786 -48.16 -0.74 -10.39
CA ILE A 786 -47.43 -1.96 -10.77
C ILE A 786 -48.17 -2.76 -11.84
N ASN A 787 -49.50 -2.87 -11.75
CA ASN A 787 -50.31 -3.56 -12.76
C ASN A 787 -50.35 -2.79 -14.11
N GLY A 788 -50.32 -1.45 -14.08
CA GLY A 788 -50.20 -0.63 -15.29
C GLY A 788 -48.90 -0.88 -16.06
N ILE A 789 -47.77 -0.99 -15.35
CA ILE A 789 -46.45 -1.24 -15.95
C ILE A 789 -46.35 -2.65 -16.54
N ALA A 790 -46.91 -3.66 -15.87
CA ALA A 790 -46.95 -5.04 -16.38
C ALA A 790 -47.73 -5.15 -17.70
N SER A 791 -48.83 -4.39 -17.85
CA SER A 791 -49.64 -4.34 -19.07
C SER A 791 -48.89 -3.66 -20.24
N TYR A 792 -48.04 -2.68 -19.95
CA TYR A 792 -47.22 -1.97 -20.95
C TYR A 792 -46.03 -2.80 -21.47
N LEU A 793 -45.56 -3.78 -20.68
CA LEU A 793 -44.39 -4.62 -21.00
C LEU A 793 -44.74 -6.03 -21.52
N GLY A 794 -46.03 -6.33 -21.76
CA GLY A 794 -46.46 -7.50 -22.54
C GLY A 794 -46.37 -8.86 -21.84
N PHE A 795 -46.09 -8.91 -20.54
CA PHE A 795 -46.07 -10.17 -19.78
C PHE A 795 -47.49 -10.68 -19.49
N ARG A 796 -47.87 -11.81 -20.09
CA ARG A 796 -48.96 -12.64 -19.56
C ARG A 796 -48.42 -13.50 -18.41
N LYS A 797 -49.28 -13.74 -17.40
CA LYS A 797 -49.00 -14.56 -16.22
C LYS A 797 -48.56 -15.98 -16.57
#